data_AF-A0A8B6C7Y4-F1
#
_entry.id   AF-A0A8B6C7Y4-F1
#
_cell.length_a   1.000
_cell.length_b   1.000
_cell.length_c   1.000
_cell.angle_alpha   90.00
_cell.angle_beta   90.00
_cell.angle_gamma   90.00
#
_symmetry.space_group_name_H-M   'P 1'
#
loop_
_entity.id
_entity.type
_entity.pdbx_description
1 polymer ?
#
loop_
_entity_poly.entity_id
_entity_poly.type
_entity_poly.pdbx_seq_one_letter_code
_entity_poly.pdbx_strand_id
1 'polypeptide(L)'
;MCWNCRGIFSSIPYLSEVLRNNDVDICALSEHWLRSYQLHILDSIDSNFVSISKGVDESNIESLRVNDRSGVAFLVSKVIYPYTSVIDCNNSRFLGIEVNIPNCETFFAFCAYLPASSHSIDFFREHVEYMFELYTTYQEIGTVVLLGDFNTKINGPRYMFSSDQRSDFFRSLMIEHNLVSVNMEAICTGPVCTFQSHHGGPATGIDHIIINVDNIENIRKASVLDNHTFCISDHHPVLCTFEFRGKGANLQPPVFVNRPKVAWDRARNKGAVTDYSYAVSQKLWTLEYPSGQINETTIESYYDEIINSIKTAEIETLPHISYKGYMKPYWNNNLTFLRNNMRSARKEWINQCHCHDSNCNAFVTYKNSKRLFRAALRKAFDEFESSTARRLEKEIDIDQKHAWTILNRRKKKSSGCMSLKKDGILYTDSDDICDIWYEHFCTVFSPTNYKDCNRQNEISEKVKAIRNSATKDTSANWITFEFSEVHDICNKLKCNKACGHDDIAYEHLRFGGKLLMKHLCYLFNLILQYAYVPKEWHKSMIILLYKGDNKSRTDTNSYRGISLVPSITKVFEKLTDIKLSSIRTDFPNGQQVAYQKLLSSLNASFNLQEVTLHHIEKNGTIYIVLLDSTKAFDTVPHDGLRLKLHEYGAHGKLWLLLDSMYTNLYGAVSSNGKLSKWFELKRGIRQGSSLSAKLYLIFINDLINELESSKEGAFFHDLNASSPVQADDIAIIATNCVSTQRMVTICENYSNMWGFTFSPAKSKLLQFGKRRTSTPNIYIKKPINYVTSARHIGIQLDTSLKTMDRTLKACRTLRSTTTSVIRLGIHPAIVNPIVCAKIIRQLCYPKALYGCELWGKLTCTEILMLERTHHYICKFIQGLPRRTRSDMCVSLLGWLSIESFICERKLLFFGRTCRLPYSAVSFRILLRRLIDARYNQYDTRSGFACDIIEILTKYGLSKYLDQFLNDGQFPSSAIWKSVVKTSIYQVEVVK
;
A
#
# COMPACT_ATOMS: atom_id res chain seq x y z
N MET A 1 -10.87 -36.28 -7.71
CA MET A 1 -11.72 -36.10 -8.92
C MET A 1 -10.83 -36.01 -10.15
N CYS A 2 -11.23 -36.58 -11.29
CA CYS A 2 -10.59 -36.31 -12.59
C CYS A 2 -11.62 -35.80 -13.61
N TRP A 3 -11.18 -34.93 -14.52
CA TRP A 3 -12.05 -34.42 -15.58
C TRP A 3 -11.28 -33.90 -16.80
N ASN A 4 -11.60 -34.43 -17.99
CA ASN A 4 -11.24 -33.79 -19.25
C ASN A 4 -12.14 -32.58 -19.51
N CYS A 5 -11.52 -31.40 -19.54
CA CYS A 5 -12.25 -30.14 -19.66
C CYS A 5 -12.55 -29.71 -21.11
N ARG A 6 -11.88 -30.32 -22.09
CA ARG A 6 -11.86 -29.92 -23.51
C ARG A 6 -11.74 -28.40 -23.70
N GLY A 7 -10.72 -27.83 -23.08
CA GLY A 7 -10.51 -26.39 -22.95
C GLY A 7 -11.17 -25.79 -21.71
N ILE A 8 -10.34 -25.28 -20.80
CA ILE A 8 -10.79 -24.90 -19.46
C ILE A 8 -11.77 -23.72 -19.43
N PHE A 9 -11.64 -22.75 -20.34
CA PHE A 9 -12.40 -21.49 -20.28
C PHE A 9 -13.92 -21.66 -20.33
N SER A 10 -14.40 -22.67 -21.04
CA SER A 10 -15.81 -23.07 -21.10
C SER A 10 -16.31 -23.68 -19.80
N SER A 11 -15.39 -24.32 -19.08
CA SER A 11 -15.65 -25.27 -17.99
C SER A 11 -15.49 -24.64 -16.60
N ILE A 12 -14.84 -23.46 -16.48
CA ILE A 12 -14.56 -22.78 -15.20
C ILE A 12 -15.78 -22.65 -14.26
N PRO A 13 -16.96 -22.15 -14.70
CA PRO A 13 -18.09 -21.96 -13.78
C PRO A 13 -18.61 -23.27 -13.20
N TYR A 14 -18.70 -24.30 -14.04
CA TYR A 14 -19.13 -25.63 -13.61
C TYR A 14 -18.09 -26.29 -12.72
N LEU A 15 -16.80 -26.15 -13.06
CA LEU A 15 -15.70 -26.66 -12.23
C LEU A 15 -15.74 -26.10 -10.81
N SER A 16 -15.86 -24.77 -10.67
CA SER A 16 -15.92 -24.14 -9.34
C SER A 16 -17.13 -24.61 -8.53
N GLU A 17 -18.27 -24.84 -9.17
CA GLU A 17 -19.47 -25.38 -8.52
C GLU A 17 -19.27 -26.83 -8.06
N VAL A 18 -18.74 -27.69 -8.94
CA VAL A 18 -18.48 -29.10 -8.64
C VAL A 18 -17.48 -29.25 -7.49
N LEU A 19 -16.40 -28.45 -7.49
CA LEU A 19 -15.39 -28.45 -6.43
C LEU A 19 -15.99 -28.10 -5.06
N ARG A 20 -16.92 -27.15 -5.00
CA ARG A 20 -17.57 -26.71 -3.74
C ARG A 20 -18.65 -27.65 -3.25
N ASN A 21 -19.42 -28.26 -4.16
CA ASN A 21 -20.57 -29.07 -3.79
C ASN A 21 -20.22 -30.52 -3.41
N ASN A 22 -18.99 -30.96 -3.71
CA ASN A 22 -18.57 -32.36 -3.55
C ASN A 22 -17.32 -32.54 -2.67
N ASP A 23 -16.96 -31.56 -1.83
CA ASP A 23 -15.84 -31.61 -0.89
C ASP A 23 -14.55 -32.18 -1.51
N VAL A 24 -14.17 -31.65 -2.68
CA VAL A 24 -13.02 -32.18 -3.44
C VAL A 24 -11.71 -31.70 -2.85
N ASP A 25 -10.80 -32.60 -2.47
CA ASP A 25 -9.45 -32.20 -2.04
C ASP A 25 -8.47 -32.06 -3.21
N ILE A 26 -8.53 -32.98 -4.17
CA ILE A 26 -7.66 -33.03 -5.35
C ILE A 26 -8.51 -33.21 -6.61
N CYS A 27 -8.31 -32.32 -7.58
CA CYS A 27 -8.92 -32.40 -8.91
C CYS A 27 -7.85 -32.42 -9.99
N ALA A 28 -7.73 -33.52 -10.74
CA ALA A 28 -6.93 -33.60 -11.95
C ALA A 28 -7.74 -33.13 -13.17
N LEU A 29 -7.13 -32.27 -13.98
CA LEU A 29 -7.69 -31.72 -15.20
C LEU A 29 -6.83 -32.14 -16.38
N SER A 30 -7.45 -32.77 -17.37
CA SER A 30 -6.83 -33.08 -18.66
C SER A 30 -7.40 -32.18 -19.76
N GLU A 31 -6.60 -31.97 -20.81
CA GLU A 31 -6.98 -31.23 -22.02
C GLU A 31 -7.45 -29.78 -21.71
N HIS A 32 -6.74 -29.06 -20.84
CA HIS A 32 -7.16 -27.72 -20.42
C HIS A 32 -6.84 -26.60 -21.44
N TRP A 33 -5.98 -26.86 -22.44
CA TRP A 33 -5.61 -25.96 -23.56
C TRP A 33 -4.99 -24.60 -23.18
N LEU A 34 -4.45 -24.48 -21.97
CA LEU A 34 -3.77 -23.25 -21.56
C LEU A 34 -2.31 -23.31 -21.96
N ARG A 35 -1.79 -22.19 -22.47
CA ARG A 35 -0.35 -21.98 -22.66
C ARG A 35 0.32 -21.64 -21.34
N SER A 36 1.64 -21.78 -21.25
CA SER A 36 2.41 -21.52 -20.02
C SER A 36 2.14 -20.13 -19.40
N TYR A 37 1.96 -19.09 -20.21
CA TYR A 37 1.63 -17.74 -19.70
C TYR A 37 0.16 -17.57 -19.24
N GLN A 38 -0.73 -18.51 -19.56
CA GLN A 38 -2.16 -18.49 -19.20
C GLN A 38 -2.48 -19.34 -17.98
N LEU A 39 -1.50 -20.09 -17.44
CA LEU A 39 -1.71 -21.04 -16.33
C LEU A 39 -2.28 -20.38 -15.07
N HIS A 40 -1.96 -19.10 -14.81
CA HIS A 40 -2.52 -18.30 -13.71
C HIS A 40 -4.06 -18.23 -13.67
N ILE A 41 -4.74 -18.63 -14.75
CA ILE A 41 -6.20 -18.70 -14.83
C ILE A 41 -6.73 -19.85 -13.97
N LEU A 42 -5.97 -20.94 -13.84
CA LEU A 42 -6.34 -22.09 -13.01
C LEU A 42 -6.44 -21.70 -11.52
N ASP A 43 -5.52 -20.85 -11.04
CA ASP A 43 -5.56 -20.29 -9.67
C ASP A 43 -6.78 -19.38 -9.40
N SER A 44 -7.47 -18.95 -10.46
CA SER A 44 -8.65 -18.09 -10.37
C SER A 44 -9.97 -18.86 -10.37
N ILE A 45 -9.94 -20.19 -10.60
CA ILE A 45 -11.14 -21.03 -10.68
C ILE A 45 -11.87 -21.06 -9.34
N ASP A 46 -11.15 -21.28 -8.24
CA ASP A 46 -11.72 -21.27 -6.91
C ASP A 46 -10.72 -20.76 -5.86
N SER A 47 -11.18 -19.95 -4.90
CA SER A 47 -10.32 -19.35 -3.89
C SER A 47 -9.77 -20.35 -2.87
N ASN A 48 -10.35 -21.55 -2.76
CA ASN A 48 -9.95 -22.57 -1.80
C ASN A 48 -8.89 -23.54 -2.36
N PHE A 49 -8.54 -23.44 -3.64
CA PHE A 49 -7.59 -24.33 -4.31
C PHE A 49 -6.33 -23.56 -4.76
N VAL A 50 -5.24 -24.30 -4.95
CA VAL A 50 -4.01 -23.85 -5.61
C VAL A 50 -3.81 -24.75 -6.84
N SER A 51 -3.41 -24.17 -7.96
CA SER A 51 -3.17 -24.94 -9.17
C SER A 51 -1.69 -25.33 -9.31
N ILE A 52 -1.45 -26.57 -9.70
CA ILE A 52 -0.15 -27.08 -10.16
C ILE A 52 -0.40 -27.52 -11.60
N SER A 53 0.32 -26.97 -12.58
CA SER A 53 -0.08 -27.16 -13.98
C SER A 53 1.09 -27.13 -14.96
N LYS A 54 0.92 -27.84 -16.07
CA LYS A 54 1.85 -27.87 -17.21
C LYS A 54 1.10 -27.49 -18.48
N GLY A 55 1.50 -26.37 -19.08
CA GLY A 55 0.89 -25.85 -20.31
C GLY A 55 1.36 -26.58 -21.56
N VAL A 56 0.77 -26.23 -22.71
CA VAL A 56 1.20 -26.73 -24.03
C VAL A 56 2.65 -26.29 -24.30
N ASP A 57 3.52 -27.24 -24.67
CA ASP A 57 4.95 -27.02 -24.92
C ASP A 57 5.17 -26.09 -26.13
N GLU A 58 5.95 -25.02 -25.96
CA GLU A 58 6.19 -23.99 -26.99
C GLU A 58 7.46 -24.29 -27.84
N SER A 59 8.21 -25.34 -27.51
CA SER A 59 9.53 -25.62 -28.10
C SER A 59 9.50 -26.17 -29.53
N ASN A 60 8.34 -26.58 -30.05
CA ASN A 60 8.19 -27.13 -31.41
C ASN A 60 7.16 -26.32 -32.24
N ILE A 61 7.60 -25.17 -32.77
CA ILE A 61 6.76 -24.24 -33.53
C ILE A 61 6.29 -24.84 -34.88
N GLU A 62 6.97 -25.86 -35.42
CA GLU A 62 6.60 -26.49 -36.69
C GLU A 62 5.45 -27.50 -36.58
N SER A 63 5.13 -28.03 -35.39
CA SER A 63 3.99 -28.93 -35.19
C SER A 63 2.64 -28.23 -35.01
N LEU A 64 2.60 -26.89 -35.03
CA LEU A 64 1.39 -26.06 -34.83
C LEU A 64 0.25 -26.28 -35.86
N ARG A 65 0.47 -27.12 -36.89
CA ARG A 65 -0.57 -27.56 -37.82
C ARG A 65 -1.19 -28.93 -37.48
N VAL A 66 -0.65 -29.65 -36.51
CA VAL A 66 -1.16 -30.96 -36.07
C VAL A 66 -1.77 -30.81 -34.67
N ASN A 67 -2.91 -31.47 -34.47
CA ASN A 67 -3.82 -31.37 -33.33
C ASN A 67 -3.25 -31.86 -31.97
N ASP A 68 -2.15 -31.30 -31.46
CA ASP A 68 -1.72 -31.58 -30.08
C ASP A 68 -2.44 -30.67 -29.08
N ARG A 69 -3.71 -31.01 -28.82
CA ARG A 69 -4.59 -30.42 -27.82
C ARG A 69 -4.17 -30.85 -26.40
N SER A 70 -3.01 -30.42 -25.91
CA SER A 70 -2.42 -30.89 -24.64
C SER A 70 -2.61 -29.92 -23.45
N GLY A 71 -2.26 -30.39 -22.25
CA GLY A 71 -2.29 -29.65 -20.99
C GLY A 71 -2.87 -30.47 -19.84
N VAL A 72 -2.11 -30.62 -18.75
CA VAL A 72 -2.51 -31.32 -17.52
C VAL A 72 -2.32 -30.43 -16.30
N ALA A 73 -3.25 -30.52 -15.34
CA ALA A 73 -3.19 -29.74 -14.12
C ALA A 73 -3.82 -30.46 -12.92
N PHE A 74 -3.35 -30.12 -11.73
CA PHE A 74 -4.03 -30.38 -10.48
C PHE A 74 -4.57 -29.08 -9.89
N LEU A 75 -5.80 -29.13 -9.38
CA LEU A 75 -6.31 -28.18 -8.41
C LEU A 75 -6.30 -28.87 -7.04
N VAL A 76 -5.48 -28.37 -6.13
CA VAL A 76 -5.24 -28.94 -4.80
C VAL A 76 -5.81 -28.01 -3.75
N SER A 77 -6.63 -28.55 -2.83
CA SER A 77 -7.21 -27.79 -1.73
C SER A 77 -6.12 -27.16 -0.87
N LYS A 78 -6.29 -25.89 -0.48
CA LYS A 78 -5.35 -25.15 0.38
C LYS A 78 -5.15 -25.80 1.75
N VAL A 79 -6.04 -26.71 2.14
CA VAL A 79 -5.91 -27.50 3.37
C VAL A 79 -4.74 -28.48 3.26
N ILE A 80 -4.61 -29.16 2.11
CA ILE A 80 -3.58 -30.19 1.88
C ILE A 80 -2.36 -29.68 1.09
N TYR A 81 -2.48 -28.53 0.42
CA TYR A 81 -1.39 -27.92 -0.35
C TYR A 81 -0.07 -27.74 0.42
N PRO A 82 -0.05 -27.35 1.72
CA PRO A 82 1.20 -27.27 2.48
C PRO A 82 1.98 -28.59 2.60
N TYR A 83 1.31 -29.71 2.38
CA TYR A 83 1.85 -31.06 2.41
C TYR A 83 2.10 -31.62 1.01
N THR A 84 1.96 -30.80 -0.03
CA THR A 84 2.02 -31.23 -1.44
C THR A 84 3.33 -30.79 -2.10
N SER A 85 4.08 -31.74 -2.65
CA SER A 85 5.25 -31.54 -3.53
C SER A 85 4.89 -31.87 -4.98
N VAL A 86 5.49 -31.14 -5.94
CA VAL A 86 5.31 -31.41 -7.37
C VAL A 86 6.35 -32.43 -7.83
N ILE A 87 5.92 -33.44 -8.58
CA ILE A 87 6.79 -34.43 -9.21
C ILE A 87 6.93 -34.04 -10.68
N ASP A 88 8.16 -33.74 -11.11
CA ASP A 88 8.43 -33.48 -12.51
C ASP A 88 8.52 -34.80 -13.29
N CYS A 89 7.50 -35.07 -14.10
CA CYS A 89 7.43 -36.26 -14.94
C CYS A 89 8.14 -36.09 -16.28
N ASN A 90 8.93 -35.03 -16.54
CA ASN A 90 9.71 -34.84 -17.79
C ASN A 90 8.93 -35.05 -19.12
N ASN A 91 7.59 -35.01 -19.09
CA ASN A 91 6.70 -35.26 -20.21
C ASN A 91 5.50 -34.31 -20.09
N SER A 92 5.04 -33.73 -21.21
CA SER A 92 3.96 -32.72 -21.21
C SER A 92 2.55 -33.31 -21.03
N ARG A 93 2.41 -34.64 -21.14
CA ARG A 93 1.15 -35.39 -20.96
C ARG A 93 0.95 -35.94 -19.55
N PHE A 94 1.94 -35.78 -18.69
CA PHE A 94 1.93 -36.26 -17.30
C PHE A 94 2.30 -35.13 -16.33
N LEU A 95 1.64 -35.13 -15.19
CA LEU A 95 1.96 -34.27 -14.05
C LEU A 95 1.74 -35.10 -12.78
N GLY A 96 2.71 -35.10 -11.88
CA GLY A 96 2.61 -35.82 -10.61
C GLY A 96 2.61 -34.86 -9.42
N ILE A 97 1.92 -35.27 -8.36
CA ILE A 97 2.02 -34.66 -7.04
C ILE A 97 2.24 -35.73 -5.99
N GLU A 98 3.06 -35.41 -5.00
CA GLU A 98 3.24 -36.17 -3.77
C GLU A 98 2.53 -35.40 -2.64
N VAL A 99 1.77 -36.10 -1.81
CA VAL A 99 1.10 -35.54 -0.63
C VAL A 99 1.60 -36.29 0.61
N ASN A 100 2.34 -35.58 1.46
CA ASN A 100 2.97 -36.14 2.65
C ASN A 100 2.40 -35.48 3.91
N ILE A 101 1.29 -36.06 4.40
CA ILE A 101 0.62 -35.61 5.62
C ILE A 101 1.27 -36.30 6.84
N PRO A 102 1.68 -35.56 7.89
CA PRO A 102 2.29 -36.15 9.08
C PRO A 102 1.39 -37.22 9.71
N ASN A 103 1.97 -38.40 10.00
CA ASN A 103 1.29 -39.57 10.57
C ASN A 103 0.25 -40.26 9.66
N CYS A 104 0.30 -39.98 8.35
CA CYS A 104 -0.42 -40.70 7.31
C CYS A 104 0.57 -41.38 6.35
N GLU A 105 0.08 -42.35 5.60
CA GLU A 105 0.83 -42.93 4.48
C GLU A 105 1.04 -41.88 3.38
N THR A 106 2.22 -41.89 2.74
CA THR A 106 2.52 -41.00 1.61
C THR A 106 1.65 -41.35 0.42
N PHE A 107 1.06 -40.33 -0.20
CA PHE A 107 0.13 -40.47 -1.31
C PHE A 107 0.69 -39.83 -2.58
N PHE A 108 0.59 -40.54 -3.71
CA PHE A 108 1.04 -40.08 -5.02
C PHE A 108 -0.14 -40.02 -5.99
N ALA A 109 -0.30 -38.90 -6.69
CA ALA A 109 -1.31 -38.75 -7.73
C ALA A 109 -0.67 -38.31 -9.05
N PHE A 110 -0.95 -39.04 -10.11
CA PHE A 110 -0.48 -38.73 -11.47
C PHE A 110 -1.66 -38.42 -12.39
N CYS A 111 -1.68 -37.18 -12.91
CA CYS A 111 -2.62 -36.73 -13.93
C CYS A 111 -2.09 -37.08 -15.31
N ALA A 112 -2.81 -37.93 -16.05
CA ALA A 112 -2.43 -38.38 -17.39
C ALA A 112 -3.39 -37.89 -18.49
N TYR A 113 -2.84 -37.53 -19.64
CA TYR A 113 -3.56 -37.32 -20.90
C TYR A 113 -2.93 -38.14 -22.04
N LEU A 114 -3.37 -39.38 -22.18
CA LEU A 114 -2.77 -40.33 -23.14
C LEU A 114 -3.13 -39.98 -24.60
N PRO A 115 -2.34 -40.41 -25.59
CA PRO A 115 -2.57 -40.07 -27.00
C PRO A 115 -3.94 -40.56 -27.54
N ALA A 116 -4.71 -39.64 -28.13
CA ALA A 116 -6.00 -39.95 -28.76
C ALA A 116 -5.87 -40.86 -30.00
N SER A 117 -7.00 -41.38 -30.51
CA SER A 117 -7.07 -42.29 -31.67
C SER A 117 -6.46 -41.74 -32.96
N SER A 118 -6.26 -40.42 -33.05
CA SER A 118 -5.56 -39.76 -34.15
C SER A 118 -4.04 -40.01 -34.18
N HIS A 119 -3.44 -40.51 -33.10
CA HIS A 119 -2.02 -40.82 -33.00
C HIS A 119 -1.73 -42.29 -33.33
N SER A 120 -0.49 -42.63 -33.69
CA SER A 120 -0.09 -44.01 -33.94
C SER A 120 -0.22 -44.89 -32.69
N ILE A 121 -0.40 -46.19 -32.88
CA ILE A 121 -0.45 -47.16 -31.78
C ILE A 121 0.88 -47.22 -31.03
N ASP A 122 2.01 -47.10 -31.71
CA ASP A 122 3.34 -47.14 -31.09
C ASP A 122 3.56 -45.92 -30.19
N PHE A 123 3.13 -44.73 -30.61
CA PHE A 123 3.18 -43.52 -29.78
C PHE A 123 2.29 -43.65 -28.53
N PHE A 124 1.14 -44.31 -28.66
CA PHE A 124 0.28 -44.64 -27.51
C PHE A 124 0.98 -45.63 -26.57
N ARG A 125 1.61 -46.69 -27.08
CA ARG A 125 2.34 -47.69 -26.28
C ARG A 125 3.48 -47.08 -25.47
N GLU A 126 4.30 -46.24 -26.09
CA GLU A 126 5.41 -45.53 -25.42
C GLU A 126 4.93 -44.73 -24.20
N HIS A 127 3.81 -44.00 -24.33
CA HIS A 127 3.27 -43.19 -23.23
C HIS A 127 2.61 -44.05 -22.14
N VAL A 128 2.03 -45.18 -22.51
CA VAL A 128 1.48 -46.14 -21.54
C VAL A 128 2.62 -46.78 -20.75
N GLU A 129 3.67 -47.27 -21.42
CA GLU A 129 4.86 -47.84 -20.77
C GLU A 129 5.50 -46.83 -19.80
N TYR A 130 5.67 -45.57 -20.23
CA TYR A 130 6.17 -44.50 -19.37
C TYR A 130 5.31 -44.27 -18.12
N MET A 131 3.98 -44.31 -18.26
CA MET A 131 3.07 -44.17 -17.12
C MET A 131 3.20 -45.34 -16.14
N PHE A 132 3.38 -46.57 -16.63
CA PHE A 132 3.58 -47.75 -15.79
C PHE A 132 4.98 -47.79 -15.15
N GLU A 133 6.00 -47.20 -15.79
CA GLU A 133 7.31 -46.94 -15.18
C GLU A 133 7.19 -45.98 -13.98
N LEU A 134 6.43 -44.88 -14.14
CA LEU A 134 6.09 -43.98 -13.03
C LEU A 134 5.37 -44.75 -11.91
N TYR A 135 4.32 -45.51 -12.23
CA TYR A 135 3.61 -46.30 -11.24
C TYR A 135 4.55 -47.25 -10.47
N THR A 136 5.40 -47.99 -11.20
CA THR A 136 6.34 -48.96 -10.62
C THR A 136 7.38 -48.29 -9.72
N THR A 137 7.80 -47.07 -10.06
CA THR A 137 8.77 -46.29 -9.28
C THR A 137 8.19 -45.84 -7.94
N TYR A 138 6.92 -45.42 -7.91
CA TYR A 138 6.32 -44.80 -6.72
C TYR A 138 5.48 -45.77 -5.87
N GLN A 139 5.07 -46.93 -6.40
CA GLN A 139 4.28 -47.91 -5.65
C GLN A 139 5.01 -48.49 -4.43
N GLU A 140 6.35 -48.52 -4.45
CA GLU A 140 7.15 -48.99 -3.32
C GLU A 140 7.25 -47.94 -2.19
N ILE A 141 6.94 -46.67 -2.51
CA ILE A 141 7.11 -45.53 -1.58
C ILE A 141 5.79 -45.22 -0.86
N GLY A 142 4.65 -45.44 -1.51
CA GLY A 142 3.33 -45.21 -0.93
C GLY A 142 2.20 -45.48 -1.92
N THR A 143 0.97 -45.13 -1.54
CA THR A 143 -0.21 -45.37 -2.36
C THR A 143 -0.21 -44.49 -3.61
N VAL A 144 -0.26 -45.11 -4.79
CA VAL A 144 -0.31 -44.42 -6.10
C VAL A 144 -1.71 -44.44 -6.67
N VAL A 145 -2.17 -43.28 -7.16
CA VAL A 145 -3.42 -43.11 -7.91
C VAL A 145 -3.11 -42.51 -9.27
N LEU A 146 -3.54 -43.20 -10.33
CA LEU A 146 -3.46 -42.70 -11.70
C LEU A 146 -4.84 -42.17 -12.08
N LEU A 147 -4.92 -40.95 -12.60
CA LEU A 147 -6.19 -40.33 -12.91
C LEU A 147 -6.10 -39.41 -14.13
N GLY A 148 -7.16 -39.32 -14.92
CA GLY A 148 -7.18 -38.47 -16.11
C GLY A 148 -7.90 -39.13 -17.28
N ASP A 149 -7.53 -38.71 -18.49
CA ASP A 149 -8.08 -39.22 -19.74
C ASP A 149 -7.05 -40.14 -20.42
N PHE A 150 -7.37 -41.42 -20.42
CA PHE A 150 -6.49 -42.47 -20.89
C PHE A 150 -6.74 -42.82 -22.37
N ASN A 151 -7.77 -42.23 -23.01
CA ASN A 151 -8.12 -42.50 -24.41
C ASN A 151 -8.22 -44.01 -24.75
N THR A 152 -8.61 -44.83 -23.76
CA THR A 152 -8.67 -46.29 -23.85
C THR A 152 -9.81 -46.83 -23.01
N LYS A 153 -10.41 -47.96 -23.42
CA LYS A 153 -11.61 -48.50 -22.77
C LYS A 153 -11.24 -49.58 -21.77
N ILE A 154 -11.53 -49.37 -20.49
CA ILE A 154 -11.32 -50.37 -19.44
C ILE A 154 -12.62 -51.14 -19.18
N ASN A 155 -12.55 -52.46 -19.09
CA ASN A 155 -13.68 -53.32 -18.73
C ASN A 155 -13.72 -53.54 -17.23
N GLY A 156 -14.91 -53.71 -16.68
CA GLY A 156 -15.07 -54.10 -15.27
C GLY A 156 -16.49 -54.58 -14.97
N PRO A 157 -16.80 -54.87 -13.71
CA PRO A 157 -18.09 -55.45 -13.30
C PRO A 157 -19.31 -54.64 -13.72
N ARG A 158 -19.20 -53.31 -13.89
CA ARG A 158 -20.32 -52.46 -14.35
C ARG A 158 -20.65 -52.62 -15.83
N TYR A 159 -19.65 -52.80 -16.70
CA TYR A 159 -19.86 -52.83 -18.15
C TYR A 159 -18.63 -53.35 -18.90
N MET A 160 -18.87 -54.09 -19.99
CA MET A 160 -17.83 -54.57 -20.89
C MET A 160 -17.92 -53.86 -22.24
N PHE A 161 -16.93 -53.02 -22.54
CA PHE A 161 -16.78 -52.37 -23.84
C PHE A 161 -16.16 -53.33 -24.87
N SER A 162 -16.47 -53.11 -26.15
CA SER A 162 -15.83 -53.80 -27.28
C SER A 162 -14.32 -53.57 -27.27
N SER A 163 -13.53 -54.64 -27.46
CA SER A 163 -12.07 -54.58 -27.47
C SER A 163 -11.53 -53.89 -28.73
N ASP A 164 -10.40 -53.20 -28.57
CA ASP A 164 -9.55 -52.70 -29.64
C ASP A 164 -8.08 -52.86 -29.21
N GLN A 165 -7.14 -52.79 -30.16
CA GLN A 165 -5.71 -53.05 -29.90
C GLN A 165 -5.11 -52.17 -28.78
N ARG A 166 -5.63 -50.95 -28.58
CA ARG A 166 -5.20 -50.03 -27.51
C ARG A 166 -5.73 -50.49 -26.15
N SER A 167 -7.01 -50.83 -26.11
CA SER A 167 -7.69 -51.32 -24.92
C SER A 167 -7.09 -52.64 -24.44
N ASP A 168 -6.75 -53.54 -25.37
CA ASP A 168 -6.18 -54.84 -25.03
C ASP A 168 -4.75 -54.72 -24.49
N PHE A 169 -3.91 -53.87 -25.09
CA PHE A 169 -2.56 -53.58 -24.58
C PHE A 169 -2.57 -52.88 -23.21
N PHE A 170 -3.45 -51.90 -23.02
CA PHE A 170 -3.55 -51.22 -21.73
C PHE A 170 -4.04 -52.17 -20.63
N ARG A 171 -4.98 -53.05 -20.95
CA ARG A 171 -5.50 -54.06 -20.01
C ARG A 171 -4.46 -55.10 -19.63
N SER A 172 -3.60 -55.55 -20.55
CA SER A 172 -2.55 -56.52 -20.21
C SER A 172 -1.61 -55.96 -19.14
N LEU A 173 -1.23 -54.69 -19.26
CA LEU A 173 -0.40 -54.01 -18.25
C LEU A 173 -1.16 -53.76 -16.94
N MET A 174 -2.45 -53.41 -16.99
CA MET A 174 -3.24 -53.30 -15.75
C MET A 174 -3.31 -54.62 -14.98
N ILE A 175 -3.47 -55.75 -15.68
CA ILE A 175 -3.48 -57.09 -15.07
C ILE A 175 -2.10 -57.41 -14.49
N GLU A 176 -1.03 -57.13 -15.22
CA GLU A 176 0.35 -57.34 -14.77
C GLU A 176 0.66 -56.58 -13.47
N HIS A 177 0.17 -55.35 -13.33
CA HIS A 177 0.41 -54.48 -12.18
C HIS A 177 -0.69 -54.51 -11.11
N ASN A 178 -1.63 -55.46 -11.19
CA ASN A 178 -2.75 -55.61 -10.26
C ASN A 178 -3.58 -54.31 -10.06
N LEU A 179 -3.90 -53.64 -11.17
CA LEU A 179 -4.63 -52.37 -11.20
C LEU A 179 -6.09 -52.54 -11.63
N VAL A 180 -6.97 -51.71 -11.08
CA VAL A 180 -8.39 -51.62 -11.45
C VAL A 180 -8.84 -50.18 -11.67
N SER A 181 -9.87 -50.00 -12.50
CA SER A 181 -10.53 -48.71 -12.70
C SER A 181 -11.73 -48.57 -11.76
N VAL A 182 -11.66 -47.61 -10.84
CA VAL A 182 -12.70 -47.36 -9.83
C VAL A 182 -14.07 -47.11 -10.45
N ASN A 183 -14.14 -46.40 -11.57
CA ASN A 183 -15.42 -46.11 -12.22
C ASN A 183 -16.05 -47.29 -12.96
N MET A 184 -15.32 -48.40 -13.10
CA MET A 184 -15.83 -49.66 -13.68
C MET A 184 -16.22 -50.69 -12.59
N GLU A 185 -15.89 -50.43 -11.33
CA GLU A 185 -16.25 -51.26 -10.18
C GLU A 185 -17.71 -51.08 -9.75
N ALA A 186 -18.29 -52.12 -9.13
CA ALA A 186 -19.69 -52.13 -8.70
C ALA A 186 -20.05 -51.01 -7.68
N ILE A 187 -19.05 -50.48 -6.96
CA ILE A 187 -19.22 -49.38 -6.00
C ILE A 187 -19.51 -48.03 -6.68
N CYS A 188 -19.22 -47.88 -7.98
CA CYS A 188 -19.39 -46.61 -8.68
C CYS A 188 -20.83 -46.42 -9.20
N THR A 189 -21.37 -45.23 -8.97
CA THR A 189 -22.74 -44.82 -9.38
C THR A 189 -22.71 -43.79 -10.53
N GLY A 190 -23.87 -43.51 -11.16
CA GLY A 190 -23.99 -42.54 -12.26
C GLY A 190 -23.83 -43.17 -13.66
N PRO A 191 -23.54 -42.38 -14.71
CA PRO A 191 -23.30 -42.90 -16.06
C PRO A 191 -22.12 -43.88 -16.12
N VAL A 192 -22.18 -44.86 -17.03
CA VAL A 192 -21.08 -45.81 -17.28
C VAL A 192 -20.04 -45.22 -18.24
N CYS A 193 -20.50 -44.46 -19.23
CA CYS A 193 -19.61 -43.80 -20.18
C CYS A 193 -19.19 -42.44 -19.63
N THR A 194 -17.91 -42.12 -19.79
CA THR A 194 -17.34 -40.83 -19.39
C THR A 194 -17.18 -39.86 -20.56
N PHE A 195 -17.36 -40.30 -21.80
CA PHE A 195 -17.28 -39.48 -23.01
C PHE A 195 -18.48 -39.69 -23.94
N GLN A 196 -19.03 -38.60 -24.48
CA GLN A 196 -20.12 -38.60 -25.47
C GLN A 196 -19.92 -37.50 -26.54
N SER A 197 -19.55 -37.89 -27.76
CA SER A 197 -19.26 -36.93 -28.84
C SER A 197 -20.44 -36.00 -29.16
N HIS A 198 -20.15 -34.69 -29.20
CA HIS A 198 -21.08 -33.63 -29.63
C HIS A 198 -21.58 -33.78 -31.07
N HIS A 199 -20.97 -34.64 -31.89
CA HIS A 199 -21.32 -34.86 -33.29
C HIS A 199 -22.16 -36.15 -33.50
N GLY A 200 -22.63 -36.78 -32.42
CA GLY A 200 -23.55 -37.93 -32.49
C GLY A 200 -22.89 -39.31 -32.61
N GLY A 201 -21.72 -39.49 -31.99
CA GLY A 201 -21.00 -40.78 -31.96
C GLY A 201 -21.34 -41.68 -30.76
N PRO A 202 -20.83 -42.92 -30.72
CA PRO A 202 -21.03 -43.85 -29.59
C PRO A 202 -20.38 -43.34 -28.30
N ALA A 203 -21.06 -43.54 -27.16
CA ALA A 203 -20.55 -43.24 -25.83
C ALA A 203 -19.42 -44.19 -25.45
N THR A 204 -18.36 -43.69 -24.79
CA THR A 204 -17.22 -44.52 -24.33
C THR A 204 -16.80 -44.16 -22.92
N GLY A 205 -16.26 -45.12 -22.15
CA GLY A 205 -15.55 -44.86 -20.90
C GLY A 205 -14.06 -44.77 -21.15
N ILE A 206 -13.48 -43.56 -21.11
CA ILE A 206 -12.05 -43.30 -21.37
C ILE A 206 -11.37 -42.47 -20.27
N ASP A 207 -12.15 -41.70 -19.50
CA ASP A 207 -11.69 -41.08 -18.27
C ASP A 207 -11.77 -42.08 -17.10
N HIS A 208 -10.65 -42.25 -16.41
CA HIS A 208 -10.53 -43.25 -15.34
C HIS A 208 -9.85 -42.69 -14.10
N ILE A 209 -10.20 -43.27 -12.95
CA ILE A 209 -9.38 -43.25 -11.73
C ILE A 209 -8.95 -44.70 -11.53
N ILE A 210 -7.63 -44.93 -11.56
CA ILE A 210 -7.01 -46.26 -11.49
C ILE A 210 -6.21 -46.35 -10.20
N ILE A 211 -6.39 -47.47 -9.50
CA ILE A 211 -5.71 -47.78 -8.25
C ILE A 211 -5.29 -49.25 -8.25
N ASN A 212 -4.40 -49.61 -7.34
CA ASN A 212 -4.12 -51.01 -7.02
C ASN A 212 -5.37 -51.68 -6.41
N VAL A 213 -5.62 -52.95 -6.79
CA VAL A 213 -6.73 -53.77 -6.27
C VAL A 213 -6.74 -53.83 -4.74
N ASP A 214 -5.57 -53.84 -4.11
CA ASP A 214 -5.44 -53.91 -2.64
C ASP A 214 -6.03 -52.67 -1.94
N ASN A 215 -6.20 -51.56 -2.66
CA ASN A 215 -6.76 -50.32 -2.16
C ASN A 215 -8.27 -50.16 -2.41
N ILE A 216 -8.94 -51.15 -2.98
CA ILE A 216 -10.39 -51.08 -3.25
C ILE A 216 -11.19 -50.89 -1.95
N GLU A 217 -10.79 -51.55 -0.86
CA GLU A 217 -11.48 -51.47 0.44
C GLU A 217 -11.43 -50.05 1.05
N ASN A 218 -10.49 -49.21 0.61
CA ASN A 218 -10.32 -47.83 1.08
C ASN A 218 -11.28 -46.86 0.36
N ILE A 219 -12.01 -47.30 -0.67
CA ILE A 219 -12.99 -46.46 -1.37
C ILE A 219 -14.29 -46.38 -0.55
N ARG A 220 -14.71 -45.17 -0.21
CA ARG A 220 -16.00 -44.92 0.46
C ARG A 220 -17.12 -44.59 -0.50
N LYS A 221 -16.81 -43.87 -1.58
CA LYS A 221 -17.78 -43.42 -2.56
C LYS A 221 -17.12 -43.21 -3.91
N ALA A 222 -17.76 -43.69 -4.98
CA ALA A 222 -17.38 -43.40 -6.35
C ALA A 222 -18.61 -43.05 -7.19
N SER A 223 -18.49 -42.04 -8.05
CA SER A 223 -19.56 -41.64 -8.95
C SER A 223 -19.05 -40.93 -10.19
N VAL A 224 -19.65 -41.22 -11.34
CA VAL A 224 -19.53 -40.41 -12.56
C VAL A 224 -20.62 -39.33 -12.51
N LEU A 225 -20.25 -38.06 -12.63
CA LEU A 225 -21.19 -36.94 -12.52
C LEU A 225 -21.85 -36.66 -13.88
N ASP A 226 -23.18 -36.57 -13.88
CA ASP A 226 -23.93 -36.26 -15.11
C ASP A 226 -23.71 -34.81 -15.57
N ASN A 227 -23.85 -34.56 -16.88
CA ASN A 227 -23.56 -33.27 -17.48
C ASN A 227 -24.64 -32.24 -17.10
N HIS A 228 -24.28 -31.32 -16.21
CA HIS A 228 -25.10 -30.15 -15.91
C HIS A 228 -25.23 -29.25 -17.15
N THR A 229 -26.30 -28.46 -17.24
CA THR A 229 -26.61 -27.53 -18.37
C THR A 229 -25.52 -26.49 -18.71
N PHE A 230 -24.49 -26.36 -17.86
CA PHE A 230 -23.35 -25.47 -18.04
C PHE A 230 -22.06 -26.19 -18.46
N CYS A 231 -22.03 -27.52 -18.45
CA CYS A 231 -20.91 -28.31 -18.95
C CYS A 231 -20.91 -28.29 -20.47
N ILE A 232 -19.81 -27.84 -21.08
CA ILE A 232 -19.60 -27.84 -22.54
C ILE A 232 -18.57 -28.92 -22.93
N SER A 233 -18.03 -29.64 -21.94
CA SER A 233 -17.20 -30.81 -22.19
C SER A 233 -18.10 -31.99 -22.59
N ASP A 234 -17.69 -32.74 -23.59
CA ASP A 234 -18.26 -34.06 -23.89
C ASP A 234 -17.80 -35.13 -22.90
N HIS A 235 -16.97 -34.76 -21.93
CA HIS A 235 -16.52 -35.64 -20.87
C HIS A 235 -17.23 -35.35 -19.54
N HIS A 236 -17.59 -36.43 -18.84
CA HIS A 236 -18.20 -36.44 -17.51
C HIS A 236 -17.10 -36.52 -16.43
N PRO A 237 -17.14 -35.68 -15.39
CA PRO A 237 -16.20 -35.78 -14.28
C PRO A 237 -16.34 -37.10 -13.51
N VAL A 238 -15.23 -37.69 -13.10
CA VAL A 238 -15.20 -38.88 -12.23
C VAL A 238 -14.78 -38.48 -10.84
N LEU A 239 -15.63 -38.76 -9.85
CA LEU A 239 -15.41 -38.48 -8.44
C LEU A 239 -15.16 -39.78 -7.67
N CYS A 240 -14.15 -39.78 -6.80
CA CYS A 240 -13.88 -40.84 -5.86
C CYS A 240 -13.44 -40.25 -4.51
N THR A 241 -13.92 -40.84 -3.41
CA THR A 241 -13.53 -40.54 -2.04
C THR A 241 -12.79 -41.75 -1.46
N PHE A 242 -11.56 -41.52 -1.00
CA PHE A 242 -10.69 -42.50 -0.37
C PHE A 242 -10.49 -42.18 1.11
N GLU A 243 -10.45 -43.21 1.95
CA GLU A 243 -10.08 -43.08 3.36
C GLU A 243 -8.70 -43.69 3.61
N PHE A 244 -7.79 -42.90 4.19
CA PHE A 244 -6.44 -43.35 4.55
C PHE A 244 -6.35 -43.65 6.05
N ARG A 245 -5.63 -44.71 6.43
CA ARG A 245 -5.38 -45.02 7.84
C ARG A 245 -4.34 -44.04 8.43
N GLY A 246 -4.76 -43.14 9.31
CA GLY A 246 -3.87 -42.24 10.05
C GLY A 246 -4.31 -42.04 11.50
N LYS A 247 -3.35 -42.04 12.44
CA LYS A 247 -3.63 -41.72 13.86
C LYS A 247 -3.66 -40.20 14.06
N GLY A 248 -4.85 -39.61 14.04
CA GLY A 248 -5.17 -38.40 14.81
C GLY A 248 -4.40 -37.11 14.51
N ALA A 249 -4.15 -36.77 13.25
CA ALA A 249 -3.64 -35.43 12.90
C ALA A 249 -4.80 -34.45 12.65
N ASN A 250 -5.11 -33.58 13.62
CA ASN A 250 -5.90 -32.38 13.37
C ASN A 250 -5.06 -31.42 12.53
N LEU A 251 -5.21 -31.49 11.21
CA LEU A 251 -4.66 -30.52 10.27
C LEU A 251 -5.41 -29.20 10.41
N GLN A 252 -4.97 -28.36 11.35
CA GLN A 252 -5.28 -26.94 11.32
C GLN A 252 -4.13 -26.26 10.56
N PRO A 253 -4.32 -25.82 9.30
CA PRO A 253 -3.35 -24.95 8.66
C PRO A 253 -3.16 -23.70 9.55
N PRO A 254 -2.02 -22.99 9.46
CA PRO A 254 -1.99 -21.61 9.95
C PRO A 254 -3.05 -20.84 9.18
N VAL A 255 -4.23 -20.70 9.80
CA VAL A 255 -5.32 -19.93 9.25
C VAL A 255 -4.85 -18.49 9.33
N PHE A 256 -4.32 -17.97 8.22
CA PHE A 256 -4.48 -16.56 7.94
C PHE A 256 -5.97 -16.32 7.76
N VAL A 257 -6.65 -16.08 8.87
CA VAL A 257 -8.00 -15.55 8.85
C VAL A 257 -7.81 -14.15 8.27
N ASN A 258 -8.11 -13.97 6.99
CA ASN A 258 -8.52 -12.67 6.50
C ASN A 258 -9.79 -12.33 7.28
N ARG A 259 -9.64 -11.80 8.51
CA ARG A 259 -10.78 -11.39 9.33
C ARG A 259 -11.53 -10.36 8.49
N PRO A 260 -12.81 -10.60 8.18
CA PRO A 260 -13.56 -9.70 7.33
C PRO A 260 -13.57 -8.32 8.01
N LYS A 261 -12.97 -7.32 7.37
CA LYS A 261 -12.78 -6.01 7.99
C LYS A 261 -14.10 -5.46 8.52
N VAL A 262 -14.09 -4.94 9.76
CA VAL A 262 -15.26 -4.29 10.37
C VAL A 262 -15.74 -3.12 9.53
N ALA A 263 -17.04 -3.08 9.25
CA ALA A 263 -17.69 -2.00 8.52
C ALA A 263 -18.12 -0.87 9.47
N TRP A 264 -17.16 -0.13 10.03
CA TRP A 264 -17.41 0.99 10.96
C TRP A 264 -18.37 2.06 10.43
N ASP A 265 -18.40 2.28 9.11
CA ASP A 265 -19.37 3.18 8.48
C ASP A 265 -20.81 2.64 8.60
N ARG A 266 -21.01 1.32 8.46
CA ARG A 266 -22.33 0.68 8.61
C ARG A 266 -22.74 0.62 10.07
N ALA A 267 -21.80 0.35 10.98
CA ALA A 267 -22.05 0.32 12.41
C ALA A 267 -22.61 1.65 12.91
N ARG A 268 -22.00 2.77 12.50
CA ARG A 268 -22.44 4.12 12.86
C ARG A 268 -23.85 4.44 12.39
N ASN A 269 -24.18 4.07 11.16
CA ASN A 269 -25.49 4.37 10.58
C ASN A 269 -26.62 3.51 11.15
N LYS A 270 -26.30 2.40 11.82
CA LYS A 270 -27.27 1.44 12.37
C LYS A 270 -27.40 1.47 13.90
N GLY A 271 -26.72 2.40 14.59
CA GLY A 271 -26.72 2.43 16.05
C GLY A 271 -25.82 1.36 16.72
N ALA A 272 -25.30 0.38 15.99
CA ALA A 272 -24.48 -0.73 16.54
C ALA A 272 -23.21 -0.30 17.31
N VAL A 273 -22.82 0.98 17.23
CA VAL A 273 -21.72 1.55 18.01
C VAL A 273 -22.07 1.64 19.51
N THR A 274 -23.32 1.92 19.86
CA THR A 274 -23.76 1.93 21.27
C THR A 274 -23.78 0.52 21.82
N ASP A 275 -24.24 -0.45 21.03
CA ASP A 275 -24.29 -1.86 21.41
C ASP A 275 -22.88 -2.40 21.64
N TYR A 276 -21.94 -2.04 20.76
CA TYR A 276 -20.51 -2.34 20.93
C TYR A 276 -19.96 -1.75 22.24
N SER A 277 -20.22 -0.47 22.51
CA SER A 277 -19.77 0.17 23.76
C SER A 277 -20.33 -0.52 25.01
N TYR A 278 -21.58 -0.97 24.95
CA TYR A 278 -22.22 -1.70 26.04
C TYR A 278 -21.62 -3.09 26.21
N ALA A 279 -21.45 -3.85 25.12
CA ALA A 279 -20.85 -5.18 25.14
C ALA A 279 -19.40 -5.17 25.67
N VAL A 280 -18.58 -4.19 25.26
CA VAL A 280 -17.24 -3.98 25.82
C VAL A 280 -17.33 -3.69 27.33
N SER A 281 -18.26 -2.83 27.75
CA SER A 281 -18.42 -2.50 29.16
C SER A 281 -18.86 -3.71 30.00
N GLN A 282 -19.75 -4.56 29.49
CA GLN A 282 -20.18 -5.78 30.17
C GLN A 282 -19.02 -6.77 30.38
N LYS A 283 -18.20 -6.98 29.35
CA LYS A 283 -17.04 -7.87 29.41
C LYS A 283 -15.94 -7.35 30.34
N LEU A 284 -15.75 -6.04 30.38
CA LEU A 284 -14.77 -5.42 31.28
C LEU A 284 -15.29 -5.24 32.71
N TRP A 285 -16.61 -5.29 32.94
CA TRP A 285 -17.18 -5.13 34.28
C TRP A 285 -16.72 -6.23 35.24
N THR A 286 -16.54 -7.46 34.72
CA THR A 286 -16.05 -8.61 35.48
C THR A 286 -14.53 -8.68 35.57
N LEU A 287 -13.83 -7.80 34.86
CA LEU A 287 -12.36 -7.78 34.85
C LEU A 287 -11.85 -6.95 36.02
N GLU A 288 -11.28 -7.62 37.02
CA GLU A 288 -10.70 -6.94 38.18
C GLU A 288 -9.40 -6.19 37.82
N TYR A 289 -9.13 -5.10 38.54
CA TYR A 289 -7.84 -4.43 38.43
C TYR A 289 -6.77 -5.29 39.12
N PRO A 290 -5.65 -5.61 38.43
CA PRO A 290 -4.54 -6.32 39.05
C PRO A 290 -4.12 -5.67 40.37
N SER A 291 -4.12 -6.42 41.46
CA SER A 291 -3.74 -5.97 42.80
C SER A 291 -2.73 -6.93 43.44
N GLY A 292 -1.94 -6.43 44.41
CA GLY A 292 -0.89 -7.22 45.07
C GLY A 292 0.50 -7.13 44.39
N GLN A 293 1.26 -8.24 44.38
CA GLN A 293 2.56 -8.31 43.70
C GLN A 293 2.36 -8.36 42.18
N ILE A 294 2.44 -7.21 41.53
CA ILE A 294 2.37 -7.09 40.06
C ILE A 294 3.76 -7.34 39.47
N ASN A 295 3.82 -8.20 38.48
CA ASN A 295 5.01 -8.47 37.68
C ASN A 295 4.71 -8.34 36.17
N GLU A 296 5.72 -8.59 35.34
CA GLU A 296 5.60 -8.53 33.87
C GLU A 296 4.47 -9.43 33.34
N THR A 297 4.34 -10.66 33.86
CA THR A 297 3.30 -11.61 33.45
C THR A 297 1.90 -11.12 33.79
N THR A 298 1.73 -10.45 34.93
CA THR A 298 0.46 -9.80 35.30
C THR A 298 0.06 -8.72 34.31
N ILE A 299 1.02 -7.89 33.87
CA ILE A 299 0.76 -6.81 32.89
C ILE A 299 0.39 -7.39 31.53
N GLU A 300 1.09 -8.45 31.08
CA GLU A 300 0.79 -9.16 29.83
C GLU A 300 -0.62 -9.78 29.85
N SER A 301 -0.95 -10.54 30.90
CA SER A 301 -2.28 -11.17 31.05
C SER A 301 -3.40 -10.13 31.04
N TYR A 302 -3.21 -9.01 31.76
CA TYR A 302 -4.21 -7.95 31.82
C TYR A 302 -4.40 -7.25 30.47
N TYR A 303 -3.30 -7.02 29.72
CA TYR A 303 -3.38 -6.51 28.35
C TYR A 303 -4.15 -7.46 27.43
N ASP A 304 -3.86 -8.77 27.49
CA ASP A 304 -4.51 -9.78 26.68
C ASP A 304 -6.01 -9.89 26.98
N GLU A 305 -6.42 -9.81 28.24
CA GLU A 305 -7.82 -9.79 28.65
C GLU A 305 -8.58 -8.56 28.12
N ILE A 306 -7.95 -7.38 28.12
CA ILE A 306 -8.53 -6.17 27.50
C ILE A 306 -8.70 -6.38 25.99
N ILE A 307 -7.68 -6.91 25.30
CA ILE A 307 -7.75 -7.17 23.85
C ILE A 307 -8.83 -8.21 23.53
N ASN A 308 -8.92 -9.29 24.29
CA ASN A 308 -9.94 -10.32 24.12
C ASN A 308 -11.34 -9.77 24.35
N SER A 309 -11.54 -8.92 25.36
CA SER A 309 -12.81 -8.23 25.61
C SER A 309 -13.24 -7.35 24.43
N ILE A 310 -12.29 -6.64 23.81
CA ILE A 310 -12.54 -5.82 22.62
C ILE A 310 -12.94 -6.70 21.43
N LYS A 311 -12.18 -7.76 21.14
CA LYS A 311 -12.38 -8.62 19.96
C LYS A 311 -13.66 -9.43 20.04
N THR A 312 -14.02 -9.91 21.23
CA THR A 312 -15.28 -10.66 21.44
C THR A 312 -16.49 -9.74 21.28
N ALA A 313 -16.46 -8.53 21.87
CA ALA A 313 -17.51 -7.54 21.68
C ALA A 313 -17.67 -7.10 20.21
N GLU A 314 -16.56 -6.97 19.49
CA GLU A 314 -16.55 -6.66 18.05
C GLU A 314 -17.32 -7.72 17.25
N ILE A 315 -17.00 -9.00 17.46
CA ILE A 315 -17.63 -10.13 16.74
C ILE A 315 -19.15 -10.19 17.01
N GLU A 316 -19.56 -9.95 18.26
CA GLU A 316 -20.96 -10.02 18.68
C GLU A 316 -21.83 -8.88 18.10
N THR A 317 -21.27 -7.67 17.98
CA THR A 317 -22.09 -6.46 17.78
C THR A 317 -21.88 -5.78 16.43
N LEU A 318 -20.70 -5.92 15.81
CA LEU A 318 -20.32 -5.10 14.67
C LEU A 318 -20.53 -5.83 13.32
N PRO A 319 -21.02 -5.12 12.27
CA PRO A 319 -21.17 -5.70 10.94
C PRO A 319 -19.82 -5.85 10.25
N HIS A 320 -19.53 -7.05 9.73
CA HIS A 320 -18.29 -7.35 9.01
C HIS A 320 -18.50 -7.29 7.48
N ILE A 321 -17.45 -6.93 6.73
CA ILE A 321 -17.52 -6.86 5.26
C ILE A 321 -17.32 -8.27 4.69
N SER A 322 -18.39 -8.87 4.15
CA SER A 322 -18.29 -10.08 3.33
C SER A 322 -17.52 -9.78 2.04
N TYR A 323 -16.47 -10.56 1.73
CA TYR A 323 -15.77 -10.47 0.45
C TYR A 323 -16.70 -10.97 -0.67
N LYS A 324 -17.28 -10.07 -1.46
CA LYS A 324 -17.95 -10.44 -2.72
C LYS A 324 -16.92 -10.37 -3.84
N GLY A 325 -16.83 -11.42 -4.65
CA GLY A 325 -16.04 -11.41 -5.89
C GLY A 325 -16.35 -10.15 -6.71
N TYR A 326 -15.33 -9.60 -7.38
CA TYR A 326 -15.44 -8.31 -8.07
C TYR A 326 -16.55 -8.32 -9.12
N MET A 327 -17.72 -7.77 -8.78
CA MET A 327 -18.77 -7.45 -9.74
C MET A 327 -18.73 -5.97 -10.09
N LYS A 328 -18.93 -5.66 -11.36
CA LYS A 328 -19.06 -4.28 -11.82
C LYS A 328 -20.26 -3.63 -11.10
N PRO A 329 -20.11 -2.43 -10.51
CA PRO A 329 -21.17 -1.82 -9.69
C PRO A 329 -22.50 -1.58 -10.42
N TYR A 330 -22.47 -1.44 -11.75
CA TYR A 330 -23.64 -1.22 -12.61
C TYR A 330 -24.24 -2.52 -13.17
N TRP A 331 -23.75 -3.69 -12.75
CA TRP A 331 -24.26 -4.97 -13.20
C TRP A 331 -25.60 -5.29 -12.53
N ASN A 332 -26.62 -5.66 -13.31
CA ASN A 332 -27.97 -5.97 -12.81
C ASN A 332 -28.54 -7.23 -13.50
N ASN A 333 -29.67 -7.73 -13.01
CA ASN A 333 -30.29 -8.96 -13.51
C ASN A 333 -30.70 -8.86 -14.99
N ASN A 334 -31.13 -7.68 -15.44
CA ASN A 334 -31.46 -7.44 -16.85
C ASN A 334 -30.23 -7.58 -17.77
N LEU A 335 -29.06 -7.08 -17.34
CA LEU A 335 -27.81 -7.28 -18.07
C LEU A 335 -27.39 -8.74 -18.10
N THR A 336 -27.61 -9.49 -17.01
CA THR A 336 -27.40 -10.94 -16.99
C THR A 336 -28.30 -11.64 -17.99
N PHE A 337 -29.60 -11.33 -18.01
CA PHE A 337 -30.57 -11.86 -18.96
C PHE A 337 -30.20 -11.56 -20.42
N LEU A 338 -29.94 -10.28 -20.76
CA LEU A 338 -29.56 -9.87 -22.12
C LEU A 338 -28.20 -10.44 -22.55
N ARG A 339 -27.25 -10.60 -21.61
CA ARG A 339 -25.98 -11.29 -21.87
C ARG A 339 -26.23 -12.76 -22.20
N ASN A 340 -27.11 -13.42 -21.46
CA ASN A 340 -27.47 -14.81 -21.70
C ASN A 340 -28.18 -14.97 -23.04
N ASN A 341 -29.15 -14.11 -23.39
CA ASN A 341 -29.80 -14.13 -24.70
C ASN A 341 -28.81 -13.89 -25.86
N MET A 342 -27.89 -12.93 -25.70
CA MET A 342 -26.81 -12.71 -26.67
C MET A 342 -25.91 -13.95 -26.81
N ARG A 343 -25.61 -14.63 -25.69
CA ARG A 343 -24.81 -15.86 -25.69
C ARG A 343 -25.55 -17.03 -26.34
N SER A 344 -26.84 -17.21 -26.06
CA SER A 344 -27.69 -18.23 -26.68
C SER A 344 -27.83 -18.00 -28.18
N ALA A 345 -28.12 -16.76 -28.60
CA ALA A 345 -28.19 -16.41 -30.02
C ALA A 345 -26.83 -16.58 -30.74
N ARG A 346 -25.71 -16.35 -30.03
CA ARG A 346 -24.37 -16.64 -30.55
C ARG A 346 -24.13 -18.15 -30.68
N LYS A 347 -24.56 -18.95 -29.70
CA LYS A 347 -24.45 -20.42 -29.72
C LYS A 347 -25.25 -20.98 -30.90
N GLU A 348 -26.47 -20.50 -31.11
CA GLU A 348 -27.30 -20.88 -32.25
C GLU A 348 -26.63 -20.52 -33.59
N TRP A 349 -26.06 -19.32 -33.70
CA TRP A 349 -25.30 -18.92 -34.89
C TRP A 349 -24.02 -19.75 -35.13
N ILE A 350 -23.32 -20.15 -34.05
CA ILE A 350 -22.15 -21.05 -34.13
C ILE A 350 -22.58 -22.46 -34.57
N ASN A 351 -23.69 -22.98 -34.02
CA ASN A 351 -24.24 -24.28 -34.39
C ASN A 351 -24.65 -24.34 -35.87
N GLN A 352 -25.01 -23.20 -36.47
CA GLN A 352 -25.28 -23.05 -37.90
C GLN A 352 -24.01 -22.70 -38.72
N CYS A 353 -22.85 -23.16 -38.27
CA CYS A 353 -21.56 -23.06 -38.95
C CYS A 353 -21.15 -21.63 -39.35
N HIS A 354 -21.46 -20.63 -38.52
CA HIS A 354 -21.07 -19.24 -38.77
C HIS A 354 -21.59 -18.66 -40.11
N CYS A 355 -22.79 -19.04 -40.53
CA CYS A 355 -23.47 -18.44 -41.69
C CYS A 355 -23.38 -16.89 -41.63
N HIS A 356 -22.73 -16.26 -42.60
CA HIS A 356 -22.57 -14.80 -42.66
C HIS A 356 -23.55 -14.11 -43.60
N ASP A 357 -24.47 -14.88 -44.17
CA ASP A 357 -25.42 -14.41 -45.17
C ASP A 357 -26.52 -13.53 -44.55
N SER A 358 -26.96 -12.53 -45.31
CA SER A 358 -27.95 -11.52 -44.88
C SER A 358 -29.31 -12.15 -44.54
N ASN A 359 -29.58 -13.32 -45.11
CA ASN A 359 -30.78 -14.12 -44.92
C ASN A 359 -30.65 -15.17 -43.79
N CYS A 360 -29.49 -15.30 -43.14
CA CYS A 360 -29.33 -16.24 -42.02
C CYS A 360 -29.97 -15.67 -40.74
N ASN A 361 -31.13 -16.20 -40.37
CA ASN A 361 -31.92 -15.73 -39.23
C ASN A 361 -31.14 -15.78 -37.90
N ALA A 362 -30.26 -16.77 -37.71
CA ALA A 362 -29.41 -16.88 -36.51
C ALA A 362 -28.36 -15.76 -36.41
N PHE A 363 -27.74 -15.35 -37.52
CA PHE A 363 -26.79 -14.24 -37.54
C PHE A 363 -27.47 -12.90 -37.22
N VAL A 364 -28.65 -12.65 -37.82
CA VAL A 364 -29.47 -11.46 -37.54
C VAL A 364 -29.90 -11.43 -36.07
N THR A 365 -30.33 -12.57 -35.52
CA THR A 365 -30.73 -12.73 -34.11
C THR A 365 -29.57 -12.46 -33.16
N TYR A 366 -28.37 -12.97 -33.44
CA TYR A 366 -27.16 -12.66 -32.66
C TYR A 366 -26.80 -11.18 -32.73
N LYS A 367 -26.81 -10.57 -33.93
CA LYS A 367 -26.49 -9.15 -34.12
C LYS A 367 -27.47 -8.25 -33.36
N ASN A 368 -28.76 -8.56 -33.42
CA ASN A 368 -29.81 -7.87 -32.67
C ASN A 368 -29.62 -8.02 -31.15
N SER A 369 -29.40 -9.24 -30.67
CA SER A 369 -29.17 -9.51 -29.23
C SER A 369 -27.91 -8.84 -28.70
N LYS A 370 -26.83 -8.81 -29.50
CA LYS A 370 -25.58 -8.08 -29.19
C LYS A 370 -25.79 -6.56 -29.15
N ARG A 371 -26.59 -6.02 -30.08
CA ARG A 371 -26.96 -4.59 -30.10
C ARG A 371 -27.77 -4.24 -28.85
N LEU A 372 -28.78 -5.04 -28.50
CA LEU A 372 -29.61 -4.85 -27.31
C LEU A 372 -28.78 -4.94 -26.02
N PHE A 373 -27.92 -5.95 -25.88
CA PHE A 373 -27.02 -6.06 -24.74
C PHE A 373 -26.07 -4.86 -24.64
N ARG A 374 -25.44 -4.43 -25.75
CA ARG A 374 -24.56 -3.24 -25.75
C ARG A 374 -25.32 -1.94 -25.45
N ALA A 375 -26.55 -1.80 -25.93
CA ALA A 375 -27.40 -0.65 -25.63
C ALA A 375 -27.78 -0.63 -24.14
N ALA A 376 -28.23 -1.76 -23.58
CA ALA A 376 -28.56 -1.89 -22.17
C ALA A 376 -27.33 -1.72 -21.27
N LEU A 377 -26.17 -2.23 -21.67
CA LEU A 377 -24.91 -2.06 -20.94
C LEU A 377 -24.47 -0.60 -20.88
N ARG A 378 -24.59 0.12 -22.00
CA ARG A 378 -24.34 1.58 -22.03
C ARG A 378 -25.34 2.30 -21.14
N LYS A 379 -26.63 2.02 -21.28
CA LYS A 379 -27.69 2.60 -20.44
C LYS A 379 -27.44 2.38 -18.95
N ALA A 380 -27.14 1.16 -18.52
CA ALA A 380 -26.88 0.83 -17.12
C ALA A 380 -25.59 1.50 -16.60
N PHE A 381 -24.55 1.61 -17.43
CA PHE A 381 -23.34 2.36 -17.10
C PHE A 381 -23.64 3.86 -16.96
N ASP A 382 -24.38 4.45 -17.90
CA ASP A 382 -24.74 5.87 -17.89
C ASP A 382 -25.65 6.20 -16.69
N GLU A 383 -26.61 5.33 -16.35
CA GLU A 383 -27.45 5.43 -15.15
C GLU A 383 -26.64 5.35 -13.85
N PHE A 384 -25.66 4.45 -13.80
CA PHE A 384 -24.75 4.32 -12.66
C PHE A 384 -23.83 5.54 -12.51
N GLU A 385 -23.27 6.04 -13.61
CA GLU A 385 -22.45 7.25 -13.59
C GLU A 385 -23.29 8.46 -13.19
N SER A 386 -24.50 8.61 -13.73
CA SER A 386 -25.42 9.70 -13.40
C SER A 386 -25.90 9.64 -11.95
N SER A 387 -26.20 8.45 -11.41
CA SER A 387 -26.58 8.29 -10.00
C SER A 387 -25.41 8.54 -9.05
N THR A 388 -24.21 8.11 -9.42
CA THR A 388 -23.00 8.40 -8.63
C THR A 388 -22.65 9.89 -8.66
N ALA A 389 -22.80 10.55 -9.81
CA ALA A 389 -22.62 11.99 -9.94
C ALA A 389 -23.63 12.77 -9.09
N ARG A 390 -24.93 12.45 -9.19
CA ARG A 390 -25.95 13.05 -8.31
C ARG A 390 -25.62 12.87 -6.82
N ARG A 391 -25.14 11.69 -6.43
CA ARG A 391 -24.69 11.47 -5.04
C ARG A 391 -23.48 12.32 -4.70
N LEU A 392 -22.49 12.42 -5.59
CA LEU A 392 -21.32 13.28 -5.39
C LEU A 392 -21.70 14.76 -5.23
N GLU A 393 -22.63 15.24 -6.06
CA GLU A 393 -23.14 16.62 -6.02
C GLU A 393 -23.89 16.93 -4.72
N LYS A 394 -24.68 15.98 -4.21
CA LYS A 394 -25.35 16.12 -2.92
C LYS A 394 -24.36 16.11 -1.75
N GLU A 395 -23.42 15.17 -1.76
CA GLU A 395 -22.53 14.94 -0.61
C GLU A 395 -21.39 15.96 -0.51
N ILE A 396 -20.96 16.61 -1.60
CA ILE A 396 -19.79 17.51 -1.54
C ILE A 396 -19.98 18.72 -0.61
N ASP A 397 -21.23 19.19 -0.47
CA ASP A 397 -21.58 20.30 0.41
C ASP A 397 -22.04 19.86 1.81
N ILE A 398 -22.53 18.62 1.95
CA ILE A 398 -23.00 18.05 3.23
C ILE A 398 -21.87 17.34 3.99
N ASP A 399 -21.23 16.35 3.35
CA ASP A 399 -20.12 15.57 3.91
C ASP A 399 -19.00 15.37 2.86
N GLN A 400 -18.03 16.28 2.91
CA GLN A 400 -16.84 16.21 2.08
C GLN A 400 -16.09 14.87 2.20
N LYS A 401 -16.06 14.22 3.38
CA LYS A 401 -15.35 12.95 3.56
C LYS A 401 -16.03 11.81 2.80
N HIS A 402 -17.36 11.80 2.80
CA HIS A 402 -18.12 10.83 2.05
C HIS A 402 -17.95 11.06 0.53
N ALA A 403 -18.00 12.32 0.08
CA ALA A 403 -17.68 12.69 -1.31
C ALA A 403 -16.28 12.19 -1.74
N TRP A 404 -15.27 12.36 -0.88
CA TRP A 404 -13.91 11.82 -1.12
C TRP A 404 -13.87 10.29 -1.18
N THR A 405 -14.70 9.62 -0.39
CA THR A 405 -14.80 8.15 -0.40
C THR A 405 -15.37 7.65 -1.73
N ILE A 406 -16.38 8.33 -2.27
CA ILE A 406 -16.94 8.04 -3.61
C ILE A 406 -15.84 8.22 -4.68
N LEU A 407 -15.10 9.32 -4.64
CA LEU A 407 -13.99 9.58 -5.58
C LEU A 407 -12.85 8.57 -5.46
N ASN A 408 -12.45 8.19 -4.25
CA ASN A 408 -11.36 7.25 -4.03
C ASN A 408 -11.70 5.84 -4.51
N ARG A 409 -12.98 5.42 -4.47
CA ARG A 409 -13.43 4.14 -5.04
C ARG A 409 -13.30 4.08 -6.57
N ARG A 410 -13.31 5.24 -7.24
CA ARG A 410 -13.12 5.34 -8.69
C ARG A 410 -11.66 5.29 -9.13
N LYS A 411 -10.72 5.53 -8.19
CA LYS A 411 -9.29 5.36 -8.49
C LYS A 411 -9.02 3.88 -8.73
N LYS A 412 -8.26 3.56 -9.78
CA LYS A 412 -7.66 2.23 -9.90
C LYS A 412 -6.91 1.96 -8.60
N LYS A 413 -7.24 0.87 -7.90
CA LYS A 413 -6.40 0.40 -6.80
C LYS A 413 -4.99 0.25 -7.37
N SER A 414 -3.99 0.82 -6.71
CA SER A 414 -2.61 0.48 -7.07
C SER A 414 -2.49 -1.02 -6.88
N SER A 415 -2.19 -1.74 -7.96
CA SER A 415 -1.66 -3.09 -7.81
C SER A 415 -0.50 -3.00 -6.82
N GLY A 416 -0.43 -3.96 -5.89
CA GLY A 416 0.73 -4.07 -5.01
C GLY A 416 2.00 -4.33 -5.82
N CYS A 417 3.10 -4.64 -5.15
CA CYS A 417 4.32 -4.98 -5.87
C CYS A 417 4.09 -6.30 -6.61
N MET A 418 3.79 -6.23 -7.92
CA MET A 418 3.48 -7.40 -8.74
C MET A 418 4.74 -8.17 -9.18
N SER A 419 5.89 -7.50 -9.15
CA SER A 419 7.17 -8.10 -9.51
C SER A 419 8.34 -7.34 -8.92
N LEU A 420 9.41 -8.06 -8.58
CA LEU A 420 10.67 -7.51 -8.07
C LEU A 420 11.85 -8.05 -8.87
N LYS A 421 12.87 -7.21 -9.07
CA LYS A 421 14.11 -7.61 -9.71
C LYS A 421 15.21 -7.75 -8.65
N LYS A 422 15.79 -8.93 -8.55
CA LYS A 422 16.96 -9.23 -7.69
C LYS A 422 18.01 -9.94 -8.55
N ASP A 423 19.25 -9.46 -8.50
CA ASP A 423 20.41 -10.03 -9.22
C ASP A 423 20.20 -10.28 -10.73
N GLY A 424 19.41 -9.41 -11.38
CA GLY A 424 19.10 -9.54 -12.81
C GLY A 424 17.82 -10.33 -13.11
N ILE A 425 17.33 -11.14 -12.17
CA ILE A 425 16.17 -12.02 -12.29
C ILE A 425 14.90 -11.31 -11.82
N LEU A 426 13.78 -11.50 -12.54
CA LEU A 426 12.48 -10.92 -12.21
C LEU A 426 11.58 -11.96 -11.54
N TYR A 427 11.25 -11.72 -10.28
CA TYR A 427 10.35 -12.54 -9.48
C TYR A 427 8.92 -12.01 -9.58
N THR A 428 7.96 -12.90 -9.74
CA THR A 428 6.53 -12.57 -9.87
C THR A 428 5.65 -13.35 -8.89
N ASP A 429 6.16 -14.44 -8.32
CA ASP A 429 5.47 -15.19 -7.28
C ASP A 429 5.38 -14.37 -5.98
N SER A 430 4.26 -14.51 -5.28
CA SER A 430 3.98 -13.70 -4.10
C SER A 430 4.84 -14.07 -2.89
N ASP A 431 5.27 -15.33 -2.76
CA ASP A 431 6.15 -15.78 -1.67
C ASP A 431 7.59 -15.33 -1.93
N ASP A 432 8.08 -15.51 -3.16
CA ASP A 432 9.39 -14.99 -3.57
C ASP A 432 9.50 -13.47 -3.34
N ILE A 433 8.46 -12.72 -3.72
CA ILE A 433 8.41 -11.27 -3.50
C ILE A 433 8.47 -10.96 -1.99
N CYS A 434 7.80 -11.73 -1.14
CA CYS A 434 7.82 -11.53 0.31
C CYS A 434 9.19 -11.84 0.91
N ASP A 435 9.89 -12.87 0.41
CA ASP A 435 11.23 -13.23 0.86
C ASP A 435 12.27 -12.18 0.45
N ILE A 436 12.18 -11.65 -0.78
CA ILE A 436 13.04 -10.52 -1.21
C ILE A 436 12.80 -9.29 -0.32
N TRP A 437 11.55 -9.04 0.09
CA TRP A 437 11.24 -7.96 1.02
C TRP A 437 11.81 -8.19 2.41
N TYR A 438 11.70 -9.41 2.92
CA TYR A 438 12.30 -9.83 4.18
C TYR A 438 13.81 -9.57 4.15
N GLU A 439 14.54 -10.08 3.16
CA GLU A 439 15.98 -9.89 3.04
C GLU A 439 16.37 -8.40 2.95
N HIS A 440 15.62 -7.61 2.15
CA HIS A 440 15.87 -6.19 2.00
C HIS A 440 15.79 -5.48 3.35
N PHE A 441 14.72 -5.69 4.11
CA PHE A 441 14.53 -4.98 5.37
C PHE A 441 15.40 -5.55 6.50
N CYS A 442 15.68 -6.86 6.51
CA CYS A 442 16.73 -7.43 7.36
C CYS A 442 18.06 -6.68 7.15
N THR A 443 18.48 -6.50 5.89
CA THR A 443 19.71 -5.75 5.56
C THR A 443 19.64 -4.29 6.00
N VAL A 444 18.48 -3.65 5.85
CA VAL A 444 18.27 -2.25 6.27
C VAL A 444 18.36 -2.09 7.79
N PHE A 445 17.80 -3.02 8.55
CA PHE A 445 17.75 -2.95 10.01
C PHE A 445 18.87 -3.70 10.71
N SER A 446 19.79 -4.33 9.96
CA SER A 446 21.04 -4.86 10.47
C SER A 446 21.94 -3.75 11.04
N PRO A 447 22.77 -4.06 12.07
CA PRO A 447 23.75 -3.13 12.60
C PRO A 447 24.68 -2.63 11.49
N THR A 448 24.97 -1.32 11.47
CA THR A 448 26.01 -0.78 10.61
C THR A 448 27.38 -1.19 11.16
N ASN A 449 28.35 -1.48 10.27
CA ASN A 449 29.75 -1.45 10.67
C ASN A 449 30.11 0.01 11.00
N TYR A 450 30.09 0.36 12.28
CA TYR A 450 30.60 1.64 12.75
C TYR A 450 32.07 1.74 12.34
N LYS A 451 32.48 2.91 11.84
CA LYS A 451 33.88 3.14 11.51
C LYS A 451 34.78 3.13 12.76
N ASP A 452 34.22 3.46 13.92
CA ASP A 452 34.89 3.49 15.22
C ASP A 452 34.16 2.54 16.19
N CYS A 453 34.61 1.29 16.23
CA CYS A 453 34.06 0.26 17.11
C CYS A 453 34.33 0.54 18.60
N ASN A 454 35.44 1.22 18.92
CA ASN A 454 35.79 1.55 20.30
C ASN A 454 34.79 2.54 20.90
N ARG A 455 34.41 3.56 20.14
CA ARG A 455 33.42 4.55 20.58
C ARG A 455 32.03 3.94 20.75
N GLN A 456 31.65 2.97 19.91
CA GLN A 456 30.39 2.26 20.07
C GLN A 456 30.36 1.46 21.38
N ASN A 457 31.46 0.79 21.72
CA ASN A 457 31.60 0.08 22.99
C ASN A 457 31.47 1.06 24.17
N GLU A 458 32.11 2.23 24.09
CA GLU A 458 31.98 3.28 25.11
C GLU A 458 30.53 3.78 25.28
N ILE A 459 29.81 4.02 24.18
CA ILE A 459 28.38 4.39 24.23
C ILE A 459 27.57 3.28 24.88
N SER A 460 27.81 2.03 24.50
CA SER A 460 27.12 0.86 25.06
C SER A 460 27.37 0.73 26.56
N GLU A 461 28.60 0.97 27.03
CA GLU A 461 28.97 0.99 28.45
C GLU A 461 28.28 2.13 29.19
N LYS A 462 28.24 3.35 28.62
CA LYS A 462 27.49 4.47 29.20
C LYS A 462 26.01 4.16 29.33
N VAL A 463 25.40 3.56 28.31
CA VAL A 463 23.98 3.15 28.36
C VAL A 463 23.74 2.08 29.44
N LYS A 464 24.65 1.11 29.59
CA LYS A 464 24.60 0.13 30.69
C LYS A 464 24.70 0.81 32.06
N ALA A 465 25.62 1.76 32.22
CA ALA A 465 25.77 2.52 33.46
C ALA A 465 24.51 3.35 33.78
N ILE A 466 23.93 4.02 32.78
CA ILE A 466 22.66 4.76 32.91
C ILE A 466 21.54 3.82 33.33
N ARG A 467 21.40 2.65 32.68
CA ARG A 467 20.40 1.64 33.03
C ARG A 467 20.54 1.20 34.49
N ASN A 468 21.75 0.90 34.93
CA ASN A 468 22.04 0.50 36.31
C ASN A 468 21.77 1.61 37.33
N SER A 469 21.94 2.87 36.94
CA SER A 469 21.61 4.02 37.79
C SER A 469 20.09 4.21 37.88
N ALA A 470 19.41 4.19 36.74
CA ALA A 470 17.97 4.39 36.64
C ALA A 470 17.16 3.30 37.34
N THR A 471 17.65 2.06 37.41
CA THR A 471 17.01 0.96 38.19
C THR A 471 17.16 1.12 39.69
N LYS A 472 18.22 1.80 40.16
CA LYS A 472 18.46 2.09 41.59
C LYS A 472 17.78 3.38 42.05
N ASP A 473 17.43 4.25 41.13
CA ASP A 473 16.76 5.52 41.41
C ASP A 473 15.33 5.30 41.92
N THR A 474 15.16 5.51 43.22
CA THR A 474 13.87 5.48 43.93
C THR A 474 13.22 6.86 44.04
N SER A 475 13.92 7.93 43.62
CA SER A 475 13.43 9.30 43.70
C SER A 475 12.48 9.63 42.53
N ALA A 476 11.22 9.25 42.69
CA ALA A 476 10.22 9.40 41.63
C ALA A 476 9.58 10.80 41.64
N ASN A 477 9.96 11.65 40.68
CA ASN A 477 8.96 12.55 40.09
C ASN A 477 7.98 11.64 39.32
N TRP A 478 6.95 11.16 40.02
CA TRP A 478 6.02 10.18 39.52
C TRP A 478 5.21 10.77 38.36
N ILE A 479 5.54 10.35 37.14
CA ILE A 479 4.73 10.64 35.97
C ILE A 479 3.57 9.64 35.98
N THR A 480 2.35 10.14 36.07
CA THR A 480 1.13 9.36 35.86
C THR A 480 0.32 9.94 34.72
N PHE A 481 -0.56 9.09 34.19
CA PHE A 481 -1.60 9.51 33.27
C PHE A 481 -2.94 9.59 33.99
N GLU A 482 -3.60 10.71 33.80
CA GLU A 482 -4.96 10.89 34.29
C GLU A 482 -5.98 10.31 33.30
N PHE A 483 -7.13 9.91 33.82
CA PHE A 483 -8.26 9.49 33.00
C PHE A 483 -8.68 10.56 31.99
N SER A 484 -8.62 11.84 32.39
CA SER A 484 -8.92 13.00 31.54
C SER A 484 -8.04 13.01 30.27
N GLU A 485 -6.73 12.78 30.41
CA GLU A 485 -5.75 12.74 29.33
C GLU A 485 -6.04 11.57 28.36
N VAL A 486 -6.29 10.37 28.90
CA VAL A 486 -6.61 9.17 28.11
C VAL A 486 -7.93 9.36 27.34
N HIS A 487 -8.95 9.84 28.03
CA HIS A 487 -10.27 10.11 27.46
C HIS A 487 -10.20 11.10 26.30
N ASP A 488 -9.45 12.19 26.48
CA ASP A 488 -9.25 13.21 25.46
C ASP A 488 -8.56 12.68 24.21
N ILE A 489 -7.49 11.89 24.38
CA ILE A 489 -6.76 11.32 23.25
C ILE A 489 -7.62 10.33 22.48
N CYS A 490 -8.31 9.42 23.17
CA CYS A 490 -9.18 8.42 22.55
C CYS A 490 -10.32 9.07 21.74
N ASN A 491 -10.95 10.12 22.27
CA ASN A 491 -12.02 10.83 21.56
C ASN A 491 -11.51 11.63 20.34
N LYS A 492 -10.26 12.12 20.40
CA LYS A 492 -9.60 12.84 19.29
C LYS A 492 -8.98 11.88 18.24
N LEU A 493 -9.07 10.55 18.41
CA LEU A 493 -8.58 9.60 17.42
C LEU A 493 -9.33 9.75 16.08
N LYS A 494 -8.56 9.79 14.99
CA LYS A 494 -9.09 9.90 13.62
C LYS A 494 -9.57 8.53 13.14
N CYS A 495 -10.83 8.39 12.73
CA CYS A 495 -11.33 7.17 12.11
C CYS A 495 -10.63 6.86 10.77
N ASN A 496 -10.81 5.64 10.27
CA ASN A 496 -10.30 5.09 9.02
C ASN A 496 -8.76 5.04 8.97
N LYS A 497 -8.14 4.70 10.09
CA LYS A 497 -6.69 4.45 10.18
C LYS A 497 -6.41 2.95 10.11
N ALA A 498 -5.24 2.60 9.58
CA ALA A 498 -4.79 1.21 9.55
C ALA A 498 -4.42 0.74 10.97
N CYS A 499 -4.85 -0.47 11.32
CA CYS A 499 -4.53 -1.16 12.58
C CYS A 499 -3.15 -1.82 12.53
N GLY A 500 -2.66 -2.26 13.68
CA GLY A 500 -1.47 -3.10 13.79
C GLY A 500 -1.80 -4.57 13.47
N HIS A 501 -0.89 -5.47 13.84
CA HIS A 501 -1.07 -6.92 13.69
C HIS A 501 -2.14 -7.51 14.62
N ASP A 502 -2.58 -6.72 15.61
CA ASP A 502 -3.62 -7.08 16.57
C ASP A 502 -5.06 -6.89 16.04
N ASP A 503 -5.20 -6.34 14.83
CA ASP A 503 -6.47 -5.94 14.17
C ASP A 503 -7.32 -4.90 14.93
N ILE A 504 -6.77 -4.28 15.98
CA ILE A 504 -7.46 -3.23 16.74
C ILE A 504 -7.29 -1.89 16.02
N ALA A 505 -8.35 -1.43 15.36
CA ALA A 505 -8.47 -0.08 14.81
C ALA A 505 -8.73 1.00 15.89
N TYR A 506 -8.48 2.28 15.56
CA TYR A 506 -8.76 3.42 16.43
C TYR A 506 -10.22 3.53 16.85
N GLU A 507 -11.13 3.08 16.00
CA GLU A 507 -12.56 3.06 16.27
C GLU A 507 -12.94 2.18 17.47
N HIS A 508 -12.25 1.05 17.68
CA HIS A 508 -12.47 0.21 18.88
C HIS A 508 -12.21 1.01 20.16
N LEU A 509 -11.11 1.77 20.19
CA LEU A 509 -10.73 2.57 21.36
C LEU A 509 -11.63 3.80 21.54
N ARG A 510 -12.00 4.44 20.43
CA ARG A 510 -12.85 5.63 20.44
C ARG A 510 -14.29 5.31 20.85
N PHE A 511 -14.80 4.14 20.48
CA PHE A 511 -16.19 3.75 20.71
C PHE A 511 -16.37 2.66 21.78
N GLY A 512 -15.30 2.15 22.39
CA GLY A 512 -15.37 1.13 23.44
C GLY A 512 -15.86 1.63 24.81
N GLY A 513 -16.26 2.90 24.92
CA GLY A 513 -16.86 3.47 26.13
C GLY A 513 -15.86 3.91 27.20
N LYS A 514 -16.38 4.54 28.26
CA LYS A 514 -15.57 5.10 29.36
C LYS A 514 -14.88 4.02 30.19
N LEU A 515 -15.51 2.85 30.38
CA LEU A 515 -14.93 1.78 31.18
C LEU A 515 -13.64 1.27 30.55
N LEU A 516 -13.63 1.01 29.23
CA LEU A 516 -12.41 0.67 28.50
C LEU A 516 -11.30 1.72 28.71
N MET A 517 -11.62 3.01 28.63
CA MET A 517 -10.65 4.07 28.85
C MET A 517 -10.09 4.09 30.29
N LYS A 518 -10.88 3.70 31.30
CA LYS A 518 -10.40 3.51 32.67
C LYS A 518 -9.42 2.33 32.78
N HIS A 519 -9.74 1.18 32.17
CA HIS A 519 -8.83 0.03 32.12
C HIS A 519 -7.53 0.36 31.39
N LEU A 520 -7.59 1.09 30.27
CA LEU A 520 -6.40 1.57 29.56
C LEU A 520 -5.58 2.53 30.43
N CYS A 521 -6.23 3.46 31.14
CA CYS A 521 -5.55 4.36 32.07
C CYS A 521 -4.83 3.60 33.18
N TYR A 522 -5.46 2.56 33.74
CA TYR A 522 -4.85 1.71 34.74
C TYR A 522 -3.64 0.95 34.17
N LEU A 523 -3.82 0.26 33.04
CA LEU A 523 -2.75 -0.45 32.33
C LEU A 523 -1.57 0.47 32.02
N PHE A 524 -1.81 1.67 31.51
CA PHE A 524 -0.73 2.61 31.17
C PHE A 524 0.05 3.09 32.40
N ASN A 525 -0.62 3.27 33.54
CA ASN A 525 0.06 3.61 34.79
C ASN A 525 0.85 2.42 35.35
N LEU A 526 0.39 1.17 35.19
CA LEU A 526 1.21 -0.01 35.50
C LEU A 526 2.47 -0.06 34.62
N ILE A 527 2.32 0.12 33.30
CA ILE A 527 3.43 0.15 32.35
C ILE A 527 4.47 1.22 32.76
N LEU A 528 4.01 2.42 33.15
CA LEU A 528 4.88 3.49 33.66
C LEU A 528 5.56 3.13 34.98
N GLN A 529 4.80 2.58 35.93
CA GLN A 529 5.27 2.26 37.27
C GLN A 529 6.35 1.17 37.23
N TYR A 530 6.18 0.16 36.38
CA TYR A 530 7.08 -0.98 36.23
C TYR A 530 8.07 -0.82 35.08
N ALA A 531 8.00 0.28 34.32
CA ALA A 531 8.82 0.55 33.14
C ALA A 531 8.86 -0.64 32.14
N TYR A 532 7.72 -1.31 32.00
CA TYR A 532 7.56 -2.54 31.22
C TYR A 532 6.43 -2.39 30.21
N VAL A 533 6.71 -2.66 28.93
CA VAL A 533 5.67 -2.69 27.88
C VAL A 533 5.37 -4.14 27.46
N PRO A 534 4.10 -4.46 27.14
CA PRO A 534 3.72 -5.77 26.61
C PRO A 534 4.54 -6.19 25.38
N LYS A 535 4.90 -7.47 25.27
CA LYS A 535 5.69 -8.03 24.15
C LYS A 535 5.06 -7.79 22.79
N GLU A 536 3.73 -7.78 22.73
CA GLU A 536 2.99 -7.47 21.51
C GLU A 536 3.27 -6.05 20.99
N TRP A 537 3.70 -5.12 21.84
CA TRP A 537 4.03 -3.74 21.44
C TRP A 537 5.42 -3.64 20.79
N HIS A 538 6.27 -4.67 20.92
CA HIS A 538 7.56 -4.74 20.22
C HIS A 538 7.42 -5.18 18.75
N LYS A 539 6.27 -5.73 18.37
CA LYS A 539 5.96 -6.18 17.01
C LYS A 539 5.38 -5.06 16.15
N SER A 540 5.78 -5.00 14.89
CA SER A 540 5.19 -4.08 13.90
C SER A 540 5.08 -4.69 12.50
N MET A 541 3.99 -4.36 11.79
CA MET A 541 3.85 -4.73 10.38
C MET A 541 4.37 -3.63 9.47
N ILE A 542 5.29 -3.93 8.57
CA ILE A 542 5.88 -2.98 7.62
C ILE A 542 5.05 -2.99 6.33
N ILE A 543 4.39 -1.87 6.04
CA ILE A 543 3.63 -1.66 4.81
C ILE A 543 4.46 -0.87 3.81
N LEU A 544 4.43 -1.29 2.55
CA LEU A 544 5.23 -0.70 1.48
C LEU A 544 4.48 0.43 0.77
N LEU A 545 5.08 1.62 0.76
CA LEU A 545 4.62 2.76 -0.02
C LEU A 545 5.59 3.05 -1.17
N TYR A 546 5.11 2.92 -2.40
CA TYR A 546 5.89 3.29 -3.58
C TYR A 546 6.17 4.80 -3.59
N LYS A 547 7.44 5.18 -3.74
CA LYS A 547 7.90 6.59 -3.66
C LYS A 547 7.38 7.44 -4.83
N GLY A 548 7.02 6.85 -5.96
CA GLY A 548 6.72 7.61 -7.18
C GLY A 548 7.99 8.11 -7.88
N ASP A 549 7.83 9.07 -8.80
CA ASP A 549 8.92 9.79 -9.48
C ASP A 549 9.69 9.03 -10.58
N ASN A 550 9.00 8.26 -11.44
CA ASN A 550 9.60 7.49 -12.54
C ASN A 550 10.62 6.41 -12.10
N LYS A 551 10.69 6.11 -10.80
CA LYS A 551 11.53 5.02 -10.28
C LYS A 551 10.95 3.66 -10.67
N SER A 552 11.80 2.67 -10.91
CA SER A 552 11.29 1.34 -11.28
C SER A 552 10.44 0.74 -10.17
N ARG A 553 9.26 0.19 -10.52
CA ARG A 553 8.42 -0.57 -9.58
C ARG A 553 9.02 -1.92 -9.18
N THR A 554 10.02 -2.39 -9.91
CA THR A 554 10.71 -3.65 -9.66
C THR A 554 11.91 -3.51 -8.72
N ASP A 555 12.29 -2.28 -8.35
CA ASP A 555 13.42 -2.02 -7.44
C ASP A 555 12.90 -1.83 -6.00
N THR A 556 13.47 -2.58 -5.06
CA THR A 556 13.13 -2.50 -3.64
C THR A 556 13.39 -1.11 -3.04
N ASN A 557 14.41 -0.38 -3.52
CA ASN A 557 14.73 0.97 -3.06
C ASN A 557 13.70 2.03 -3.48
N SER A 558 12.81 1.69 -4.42
CA SER A 558 11.70 2.55 -4.86
C SER A 558 10.53 2.59 -3.87
N TYR A 559 10.58 1.79 -2.80
CA TYR A 559 9.53 1.74 -1.79
C TYR A 559 10.03 2.30 -0.45
N ARG A 560 9.08 2.70 0.40
CA ARG A 560 9.28 3.15 1.78
C ARG A 560 8.50 2.19 2.68
N GLY A 561 9.17 1.60 3.67
CA GLY A 561 8.50 0.80 4.70
C GLY A 561 7.88 1.70 5.76
N ILE A 562 6.60 1.49 6.07
CA ILE A 562 5.89 2.18 7.15
C ILE A 562 5.49 1.13 8.18
N SER A 563 5.99 1.26 9.41
CA SER A 563 5.65 0.40 10.54
C SER A 563 4.25 0.73 11.08
N LEU A 564 3.36 -0.25 11.04
CA LEU A 564 2.08 -0.27 11.72
C LEU A 564 2.24 -0.97 13.07
N VAL A 565 2.25 -0.18 14.14
CA VAL A 565 2.20 -0.66 15.53
C VAL A 565 0.74 -0.72 16.03
N PRO A 566 0.46 -1.51 17.09
CA PRO A 566 -0.87 -1.59 17.71
C PRO A 566 -1.47 -0.23 18.03
N SER A 567 -2.80 -0.12 17.94
CA SER A 567 -3.49 1.16 18.17
C SER A 567 -3.38 1.64 19.62
N ILE A 568 -3.38 0.70 20.58
CA ILE A 568 -3.22 0.99 22.01
C ILE A 568 -1.83 1.59 22.27
N THR A 569 -0.76 1.01 21.68
CA THR A 569 0.60 1.56 21.74
C THR A 569 0.65 3.01 21.24
N LYS A 570 -0.07 3.37 20.18
CA LYS A 570 -0.13 4.76 19.67
C LYS A 570 -0.86 5.72 20.60
N VAL A 571 -1.80 5.25 21.43
CA VAL A 571 -2.43 6.07 22.46
C VAL A 571 -1.41 6.34 23.58
N PHE A 572 -0.72 5.29 24.03
CA PHE A 572 0.33 5.40 25.04
C PHE A 572 1.46 6.33 24.58
N GLU A 573 2.00 6.13 23.39
CA GLU A 573 3.06 6.95 22.80
C GLU A 573 2.71 8.45 22.75
N LYS A 574 1.44 8.81 22.50
CA LYS A 574 1.00 10.20 22.53
C LYS A 574 0.98 10.80 23.92
N LEU A 575 0.60 10.01 24.93
CA LEU A 575 0.66 10.43 26.33
C LEU A 575 2.13 10.62 26.74
N THR A 576 3.00 9.68 26.38
CA THR A 576 4.45 9.78 26.62
C THR A 576 5.07 11.00 25.94
N ASP A 577 4.65 11.35 24.71
CA ASP A 577 5.12 12.55 24.01
C ASP A 577 4.74 13.87 24.73
N ILE A 578 3.55 13.92 25.35
CA ILE A 578 3.13 15.06 26.18
C ILE A 578 4.09 15.23 27.36
N LYS A 579 4.39 14.14 28.08
CA LYS A 579 5.29 14.18 29.24
C LYS A 579 6.74 14.46 28.85
N LEU A 580 7.23 13.89 27.74
CA LEU A 580 8.55 14.21 27.21
C LEU A 580 8.67 15.68 26.82
N SER A 581 7.63 16.24 26.21
CA SER A 581 7.63 17.64 25.81
C SER A 581 7.55 18.62 26.99
N SER A 582 7.13 18.18 28.18
CA SER A 582 7.20 19.01 29.39
C SER A 582 8.58 19.09 30.03
N ILE A 583 9.53 18.23 29.65
CA ILE A 583 10.89 18.23 30.24
C ILE A 583 11.68 19.47 29.83
N ARG A 584 11.57 19.89 28.56
CA ARG A 584 12.32 21.02 27.99
C ARG A 584 11.44 21.88 27.11
N THR A 585 11.39 23.17 27.41
CA THR A 585 10.69 24.20 26.62
C THR A 585 11.59 24.86 25.57
N ASP A 586 12.90 24.73 25.71
CA ASP A 586 13.95 25.27 24.82
C ASP A 586 14.30 24.34 23.65
N PHE A 587 13.47 23.34 23.39
CA PHE A 587 13.68 22.32 22.36
C PHE A 587 12.53 22.29 21.33
N PRO A 588 12.82 22.00 20.04
CA PRO A 588 14.15 21.78 19.44
C PRO A 588 14.83 23.11 19.06
N ASN A 589 16.04 23.03 18.52
CA ASN A 589 16.75 24.17 17.95
C ASN A 589 15.87 24.95 16.95
N GLY A 590 15.91 26.29 16.98
CA GLY A 590 15.06 27.16 16.16
C GLY A 590 15.24 27.07 14.64
N GLN A 591 16.34 26.45 14.17
CA GLN A 591 16.55 26.16 12.75
C GLN A 591 15.70 24.98 12.25
N GLN A 592 15.34 24.06 13.14
CA GLN A 592 14.43 22.96 12.83
C GLN A 592 13.03 23.54 12.67
N VAL A 593 12.31 23.13 11.63
CA VAL A 593 10.89 23.53 11.43
C VAL A 593 9.94 22.34 11.38
N ALA A 594 10.46 21.11 11.26
CA ALA A 594 9.63 19.92 11.19
C ALA A 594 8.96 19.61 12.54
N TYR A 595 7.72 19.10 12.45
CA TYR A 595 6.91 18.64 13.59
C TYR A 595 6.64 19.68 14.70
N GLN A 596 6.92 20.96 14.44
CA GLN A 596 6.65 22.04 15.38
C GLN A 596 5.31 22.72 15.11
N LYS A 597 4.66 23.20 16.17
CA LYS A 597 3.40 23.94 16.07
C LYS A 597 3.63 25.23 15.27
N LEU A 598 2.66 25.57 14.41
CA LEU A 598 2.65 26.78 13.56
C LEU A 598 3.73 26.88 12.47
N LEU A 599 4.78 26.05 12.51
CA LEU A 599 5.80 25.97 11.48
C LEU A 599 5.44 24.94 10.39
N SER A 600 6.02 25.11 9.21
CA SER A 600 5.81 24.24 8.05
C SER A 600 7.08 24.12 7.21
N SER A 601 7.10 23.18 6.26
CA SER A 601 8.19 23.06 5.28
C SER A 601 8.48 24.34 4.50
N LEU A 602 7.46 25.18 4.31
CA LEU A 602 7.63 26.48 3.67
C LEU A 602 8.53 27.40 4.50
N ASN A 603 8.55 27.28 5.83
CA ASN A 603 9.36 28.13 6.70
C ASN A 603 10.87 27.86 6.52
N ALA A 604 11.30 26.59 6.40
CA ALA A 604 12.70 26.28 6.07
C ALA A 604 13.10 26.85 4.71
N SER A 605 12.23 26.72 3.70
CA SER A 605 12.51 27.28 2.36
C SER A 605 12.47 28.81 2.33
N PHE A 606 11.62 29.43 3.15
CA PHE A 606 11.58 30.87 3.35
C PHE A 606 12.88 31.38 3.96
N ASN A 607 13.33 30.77 5.07
CA ASN A 607 14.60 31.14 5.71
C ASN A 607 15.75 31.04 4.71
N LEU A 608 15.84 29.92 3.98
CA LEU A 608 16.87 29.71 2.97
C LEU A 608 16.85 30.78 1.87
N GLN A 609 15.69 31.08 1.30
CA GLN A 609 15.56 32.05 0.21
C GLN A 609 15.88 33.47 0.68
N GLU A 610 15.39 33.89 1.84
CA GLU A 610 15.59 35.25 2.34
C GLU A 610 17.05 35.52 2.74
N VAL A 611 17.73 34.53 3.34
CA VAL A 611 19.19 34.58 3.62
C VAL A 611 19.97 34.64 2.32
N THR A 612 19.60 33.82 1.34
CA THR A 612 20.22 33.81 0.01
C THR A 612 20.09 35.17 -0.68
N LEU A 613 18.88 35.73 -0.71
CA LEU A 613 18.61 37.04 -1.30
C LEU A 613 19.39 38.15 -0.58
N HIS A 614 19.48 38.11 0.75
CA HIS A 614 20.19 39.12 1.55
C HIS A 614 21.66 39.26 1.12
N HIS A 615 22.33 38.15 0.89
CA HIS A 615 23.73 38.17 0.43
C HIS A 615 23.87 38.55 -1.03
N ILE A 616 22.91 38.17 -1.89
CA ILE A 616 22.91 38.54 -3.31
C ILE A 616 22.71 40.05 -3.48
N GLU A 617 21.77 40.65 -2.73
CA GLU A 617 21.49 42.10 -2.71
C GLU A 617 22.74 42.91 -2.27
N LYS A 618 23.60 42.32 -1.44
CA LYS A 618 24.90 42.88 -1.04
C LYS A 618 26.04 42.56 -2.02
N ASN A 619 25.74 42.12 -3.25
CA ASN A 619 26.70 41.71 -4.28
C ASN A 619 27.65 40.56 -3.87
N GLY A 620 27.24 39.76 -2.89
CA GLY A 620 27.99 38.61 -2.38
C GLY A 620 27.82 37.34 -3.20
N THR A 621 28.67 36.35 -2.92
CA THR A 621 28.51 34.97 -3.37
C THR A 621 27.99 34.12 -2.21
N ILE A 622 27.10 33.18 -2.50
CA ILE A 622 26.59 32.25 -1.49
C ILE A 622 26.51 30.83 -2.05
N TYR A 623 26.84 29.87 -1.19
CA TYR A 623 26.88 28.45 -1.48
C TYR A 623 25.81 27.76 -0.65
N ILE A 624 25.02 26.91 -1.30
CA ILE A 624 23.98 26.13 -0.66
C ILE A 624 24.27 24.65 -0.88
N VAL A 625 24.37 23.89 0.20
CA VAL A 625 24.48 22.43 0.15
C VAL A 625 23.18 21.83 0.69
N LEU A 626 22.47 21.11 -0.16
CA LEU A 626 21.31 20.32 0.22
C LEU A 626 21.78 18.89 0.49
N LEU A 627 21.77 18.48 1.75
CA LEU A 627 22.21 17.15 2.19
C LEU A 627 21.04 16.16 2.17
N ASP A 628 21.29 14.95 1.66
CA ASP A 628 20.32 13.84 1.67
C ASP A 628 20.84 12.71 2.55
N SER A 629 20.18 12.48 3.70
CA SER A 629 20.50 11.37 4.59
C SER A 629 19.91 10.06 4.06
N THR A 630 20.72 9.00 4.05
CA THR A 630 20.28 7.69 3.57
C THR A 630 19.44 6.98 4.62
N LYS A 631 18.13 6.81 4.33
CA LYS A 631 17.20 6.05 5.20
C LYS A 631 17.27 6.54 6.66
N ALA A 632 17.13 7.85 6.87
CA ALA A 632 17.41 8.51 8.15
C ALA A 632 16.68 7.90 9.36
N PHE A 633 15.41 7.53 9.20
CA PHE A 633 14.64 6.89 10.28
C PHE A 633 15.09 5.44 10.51
N ASP A 634 15.42 4.70 9.46
CA ASP A 634 15.77 3.29 9.54
C ASP A 634 17.20 3.06 10.06
N THR A 635 18.02 4.11 10.13
CA THR A 635 19.45 4.03 10.46
C THR A 635 19.80 4.54 11.86
N VAL A 636 18.85 5.11 12.60
CA VAL A 636 19.10 5.62 13.97
C VAL A 636 19.57 4.48 14.89
N PRO A 637 20.76 4.57 15.50
CA PRO A 637 21.23 3.52 16.41
C PRO A 637 20.48 3.57 17.74
N HIS A 638 20.05 2.41 18.26
CA HIS A 638 19.27 2.35 19.50
C HIS A 638 20.05 2.85 20.72
N ASP A 639 21.31 2.46 20.89
CA ASP A 639 22.12 2.96 22.00
C ASP A 639 22.41 4.46 21.90
N GLY A 640 22.60 4.96 20.69
CA GLY A 640 22.71 6.41 20.47
C GLY A 640 21.43 7.14 20.84
N LEU A 641 20.26 6.59 20.47
CA LEU A 641 18.98 7.14 20.89
C LEU A 641 18.79 7.11 22.42
N ARG A 642 19.13 6.00 23.09
CA ARG A 642 19.06 5.85 24.55
C ARG A 642 19.91 6.90 25.28
N LEU A 643 21.14 7.12 24.81
CA LEU A 643 22.03 8.14 25.34
C LEU A 643 21.46 9.55 25.12
N LYS A 644 20.97 9.85 23.92
CA LYS A 644 20.35 11.15 23.59
C LYS A 644 19.10 11.44 24.42
N LEU A 645 18.30 10.42 24.73
CA LEU A 645 17.14 10.56 25.61
C LEU A 645 17.54 10.91 27.04
N HIS A 646 18.62 10.30 27.54
CA HIS A 646 19.16 10.65 28.85
C HIS A 646 19.68 12.10 28.87
N GLU A 647 20.45 12.50 27.87
CA GLU A 647 20.96 13.87 27.72
C GLU A 647 19.84 14.91 27.52
N TYR A 648 18.71 14.49 26.95
CA TYR A 648 17.51 15.32 26.82
C TYR A 648 16.83 15.61 28.16
N GLY A 649 17.09 14.79 29.19
CA GLY A 649 16.52 14.91 30.54
C GLY A 649 15.52 13.81 30.90
N ALA A 650 15.37 12.76 30.07
CA ALA A 650 14.60 11.59 30.49
C ALA A 650 15.47 10.75 31.43
N HIS A 651 15.12 10.74 32.72
CA HIS A 651 15.83 9.99 33.77
C HIS A 651 14.89 8.99 34.47
N GLY A 652 15.47 8.12 35.31
CA GLY A 652 14.74 7.15 36.13
C GLY A 652 13.76 6.29 35.33
N LYS A 653 12.53 6.14 35.83
CA LYS A 653 11.48 5.30 35.23
C LYS A 653 11.10 5.70 33.80
N LEU A 654 11.08 7.00 33.48
CA LEU A 654 10.74 7.45 32.13
C LEU A 654 11.79 6.97 31.11
N TRP A 655 13.07 7.03 31.50
CA TRP A 655 14.15 6.52 30.65
C TRP A 655 14.05 5.01 30.47
N LEU A 656 13.82 4.25 31.56
CA LEU A 656 13.65 2.79 31.51
C LEU A 656 12.46 2.38 30.64
N LEU A 657 11.36 3.13 30.72
CA LEU A 657 10.19 2.90 29.87
C LEU A 657 10.54 3.08 28.38
N LEU A 658 11.23 4.15 28.03
CA LEU A 658 11.63 4.41 26.64
C LEU A 658 12.64 3.38 26.13
N ASP A 659 13.55 2.95 26.99
CA ASP A 659 14.48 1.84 26.74
C ASP A 659 13.74 0.52 26.48
N SER A 660 12.75 0.21 27.32
CA SER A 660 11.87 -0.97 27.18
C SER A 660 11.09 -0.96 25.86
N MET A 661 10.60 0.22 25.42
CA MET A 661 9.90 0.38 24.14
C MET A 661 10.76 0.13 22.90
N TYR A 662 12.09 0.23 23.02
CA TYR A 662 13.05 0.08 21.92
C TYR A 662 13.98 -1.12 22.09
N THR A 663 13.68 -2.01 23.03
CA THR A 663 14.40 -3.26 23.23
C THR A 663 13.66 -4.41 22.55
N ASN A 664 14.40 -5.31 21.88
CA ASN A 664 13.86 -6.50 21.20
C ASN A 664 12.70 -6.19 20.23
N LEU A 665 12.88 -5.20 19.35
CA LEU A 665 11.87 -4.85 18.34
C LEU A 665 11.83 -5.88 17.21
N TYR A 666 10.62 -6.19 16.71
CA TYR A 666 10.40 -7.11 15.60
C TYR A 666 9.54 -6.49 14.49
N GLY A 667 9.87 -6.82 13.24
CA GLY A 667 9.15 -6.40 12.05
C GLY A 667 8.77 -7.58 11.15
N ALA A 668 7.66 -7.44 10.42
CA ALA A 668 7.30 -8.33 9.31
C ALA A 668 6.72 -7.51 8.16
N VAL A 669 7.11 -7.77 6.92
CA VAL A 669 6.67 -6.99 5.75
C VAL A 669 5.36 -7.56 5.22
N SER A 670 4.35 -6.71 5.04
CA SER A 670 3.10 -7.10 4.39
C SER A 670 3.09 -6.65 2.93
N SER A 671 3.01 -7.63 2.02
CA SER A 671 2.98 -7.43 0.57
C SER A 671 1.91 -8.32 -0.06
N ASN A 672 1.08 -7.76 -0.94
CA ASN A 672 0.02 -8.49 -1.68
C ASN A 672 -0.93 -9.35 -0.82
N GLY A 673 -1.14 -8.99 0.44
CA GLY A 673 -1.99 -9.75 1.35
C GLY A 673 -1.30 -10.94 2.03
N LYS A 674 0.01 -11.14 1.79
CA LYS A 674 0.88 -12.05 2.55
C LYS A 674 1.74 -11.25 3.53
N LEU A 675 2.18 -11.92 4.59
CA LEU A 675 3.11 -11.40 5.58
C LEU A 675 4.41 -12.20 5.48
N SER A 676 5.55 -11.51 5.48
CA SER A 676 6.86 -12.17 5.54
C SER A 676 7.09 -12.81 6.91
N LYS A 677 8.19 -13.57 7.03
CA LYS A 677 8.75 -13.98 8.32
C LYS A 677 9.04 -12.75 9.19
N TRP A 678 8.92 -12.92 10.51
CA TRP A 678 9.32 -11.92 11.50
C TRP A 678 10.84 -11.86 11.60
N PHE A 679 11.38 -10.65 11.74
CA PHE A 679 12.81 -10.41 11.95
C PHE A 679 13.04 -9.32 12.99
N GLU A 680 14.20 -9.38 13.62
CA GLU A 680 14.61 -8.40 14.63
C GLU A 680 15.04 -7.07 13.98
N LEU A 681 14.61 -5.95 14.57
CA LEU A 681 14.98 -4.60 14.19
C LEU A 681 16.11 -4.12 15.11
N LYS A 682 17.38 -4.25 14.68
CA LYS A 682 18.55 -3.92 15.52
C LYS A 682 18.93 -2.44 15.52
N ARG A 683 18.32 -1.66 14.64
CA ARG A 683 18.42 -0.20 14.58
C ARG A 683 17.14 0.40 13.99
N GLY A 684 17.10 1.71 13.95
CA GLY A 684 16.04 2.50 13.37
C GLY A 684 14.90 2.77 14.34
N ILE A 685 14.10 3.78 13.99
CA ILE A 685 12.87 4.17 14.66
C ILE A 685 11.67 3.81 13.80
N ARG A 686 10.58 3.36 14.43
CA ARG A 686 9.40 2.80 13.76
C ARG A 686 8.66 3.86 12.93
N GLN A 687 8.95 3.94 11.63
CA GLN A 687 8.37 4.95 10.75
C GLN A 687 6.84 4.80 10.65
N GLY A 688 6.08 5.67 11.33
CA GLY A 688 4.61 5.57 11.41
C GLY A 688 4.06 5.44 12.83
N SER A 689 4.93 5.20 13.81
CA SER A 689 4.62 5.38 15.24
C SER A 689 4.47 6.86 15.58
N SER A 690 3.67 7.17 16.60
CA SER A 690 3.36 8.53 17.00
C SER A 690 4.51 9.25 17.71
N LEU A 691 5.32 8.51 18.49
CA LEU A 691 6.46 9.07 19.21
C LEU A 691 7.72 9.20 18.34
N SER A 692 7.80 8.45 17.24
CA SER A 692 9.01 8.36 16.40
C SER A 692 9.48 9.70 15.85
N ALA A 693 8.58 10.64 15.53
CA ALA A 693 8.97 11.97 15.07
C ALA A 693 9.73 12.77 16.14
N LYS A 694 9.26 12.75 17.40
CA LYS A 694 9.93 13.40 18.54
C LYS A 694 11.29 12.77 18.80
N LEU A 695 11.39 11.45 18.76
CA LEU A 695 12.64 10.72 18.97
C LEU A 695 13.68 11.06 17.90
N TYR A 696 13.27 11.17 16.64
CA TYR A 696 14.17 11.64 15.58
C TYR A 696 14.67 13.06 15.82
N LEU A 697 13.78 13.97 16.23
CA LEU A 697 14.18 15.33 16.56
C LEU A 697 15.19 15.36 17.69
N ILE A 698 14.98 14.59 18.77
CA ILE A 698 15.93 14.49 19.90
C ILE A 698 17.29 13.99 19.39
N PHE A 699 17.28 12.97 18.53
CA PHE A 699 18.50 12.39 17.97
C PHE A 699 19.29 13.36 17.08
N ILE A 700 18.64 14.17 16.22
CA ILE A 700 19.34 15.04 15.26
C ILE A 700 19.66 16.43 15.82
N ASN A 701 19.06 16.84 16.94
CA ASN A 701 19.13 18.21 17.45
C ASN A 701 20.57 18.69 17.72
N ASP A 702 21.44 17.79 18.19
CA ASP A 702 22.82 18.17 18.53
C ASP A 702 23.66 18.54 17.32
N LEU A 703 23.41 17.92 16.16
CA LEU A 703 24.03 18.34 14.90
C LEU A 703 23.64 19.80 14.57
N ILE A 704 22.37 20.15 14.78
CA ILE A 704 21.88 21.50 14.52
C ILE A 704 22.51 22.50 15.50
N ASN A 705 22.62 22.13 16.78
CA ASN A 705 23.30 22.92 17.80
C ASN A 705 24.79 23.10 17.48
N GLU A 706 25.48 22.06 17.01
CA GLU A 706 26.91 22.11 16.64
C GLU A 706 27.13 23.03 15.43
N LEU A 707 26.27 22.93 14.41
CA LEU A 707 26.28 23.83 13.26
C LEU A 707 26.04 25.29 13.69
N GLU A 708 25.06 25.55 14.55
CA GLU A 708 24.79 26.90 15.04
C GLU A 708 25.96 27.45 15.90
N SER A 709 26.53 26.61 16.76
CA SER A 709 27.63 26.97 17.67
C SER A 709 28.96 27.18 16.95
N SER A 710 29.15 26.56 15.78
CA SER A 710 30.35 26.76 14.95
C SER A 710 30.52 28.22 14.49
N LYS A 711 29.43 29.00 14.47
CA LYS A 711 29.35 30.36 13.90
C LYS A 711 29.82 30.44 12.44
N GLU A 712 29.90 29.29 11.77
CA GLU A 712 30.16 29.20 10.34
C GLU A 712 28.85 29.42 9.55
N GLY A 713 29.00 29.75 8.27
CA GLY A 713 27.89 29.90 7.34
C GLY A 713 27.41 31.34 7.13
N ALA A 714 26.20 31.46 6.63
CA ALA A 714 25.59 32.73 6.23
C ALA A 714 24.66 33.28 7.32
N PHE A 715 24.88 34.54 7.68
CA PHE A 715 24.09 35.26 8.68
C PHE A 715 23.12 36.23 8.01
N PHE A 716 21.91 36.32 8.56
CA PHE A 716 20.95 37.36 8.21
C PHE A 716 21.09 38.53 9.20
N HIS A 717 21.90 39.53 8.83
CA HIS A 717 22.41 40.53 9.78
C HIS A 717 23.17 39.83 10.93
N ASP A 718 22.74 39.96 12.19
CA ASP A 718 23.30 39.26 13.37
C ASP A 718 22.62 37.90 13.68
N LEU A 719 21.60 37.49 12.92
CA LEU A 719 20.90 36.22 13.13
C LEU A 719 21.60 35.08 12.37
N ASN A 720 22.01 34.05 13.08
CA ASN A 720 22.43 32.81 12.44
C ASN A 720 21.21 32.12 11.80
N ALA A 721 21.24 31.95 10.48
CA ALA A 721 20.22 31.23 9.71
C ALA A 721 20.88 30.33 8.67
N SER A 722 22.09 29.83 9.00
CA SER A 722 22.95 29.10 8.08
C SER A 722 22.53 27.66 7.84
N SER A 723 21.64 27.10 8.68
CA SER A 723 21.28 25.69 8.64
C SER A 723 19.76 25.39 8.70
N PRO A 724 18.90 25.90 7.78
CA PRO A 724 17.48 25.56 7.80
C PRO A 724 17.25 24.05 7.68
N VAL A 725 16.55 23.43 8.65
CA VAL A 725 16.34 21.97 8.70
C VAL A 725 14.86 21.61 8.69
N GLN A 726 14.50 20.62 7.88
CA GLN A 726 13.19 19.95 7.89
C GLN A 726 13.38 18.45 8.13
N ALA A 727 13.30 18.04 9.39
CA ALA A 727 13.57 16.66 9.82
C ALA A 727 14.96 16.20 9.33
N ASP A 728 15.03 15.29 8.37
CA ASP A 728 16.27 14.75 7.79
C ASP A 728 16.81 15.57 6.61
N ASP A 729 15.99 16.46 6.02
CA ASP A 729 16.42 17.39 4.97
C ASP A 729 17.18 18.56 5.62
N ILE A 730 18.51 18.56 5.49
CA ILE A 730 19.40 19.61 6.03
C ILE A 730 19.91 20.46 4.88
N ALA A 731 19.68 21.77 4.95
CA ALA A 731 20.30 22.74 4.05
C ALA A 731 21.40 23.51 4.80
N ILE A 732 22.57 23.63 4.20
CA ILE A 732 23.69 24.45 4.68
C ILE A 732 23.84 25.64 3.76
N ILE A 733 24.02 26.82 4.33
CA ILE A 733 24.18 28.08 3.63
C ILE A 733 25.46 28.76 4.13
N ALA A 734 26.37 29.08 3.22
CA ALA A 734 27.64 29.72 3.56
C ALA A 734 28.09 30.70 2.48
N THR A 735 28.93 31.67 2.86
CA THR A 735 29.39 32.76 1.97
C THR A 735 30.64 32.40 1.17
N ASN A 736 31.33 31.30 1.51
CA ASN A 736 32.56 30.86 0.86
C ASN A 736 32.73 29.33 0.96
N CYS A 737 33.55 28.75 0.07
CA CYS A 737 33.77 27.31 -0.01
C CYS A 737 34.40 26.72 1.26
N VAL A 738 35.28 27.46 1.96
CA VAL A 738 35.97 26.97 3.16
C VAL A 738 34.96 26.77 4.29
N SER A 739 34.14 27.79 4.56
CA SER A 739 33.05 27.73 5.54
C SER A 739 32.03 26.65 5.16
N THR A 740 31.69 26.54 3.87
CA THR A 740 30.82 25.46 3.34
C THR A 740 31.39 24.08 3.67
N GLN A 741 32.67 23.84 3.39
CA GLN A 741 33.31 22.56 3.65
C GLN A 741 33.40 22.27 5.15
N ARG A 742 33.69 23.26 6.00
CA ARG A 742 33.71 23.10 7.47
C ARG A 742 32.35 22.65 8.00
N MET A 743 31.26 23.29 7.58
CA MET A 743 29.90 22.89 7.96
C MET A 743 29.54 21.49 7.45
N VAL A 744 29.94 21.15 6.22
CA VAL A 744 29.76 19.81 5.68
C VAL A 744 30.57 18.77 6.46
N THR A 745 31.79 19.10 6.90
CA THR A 745 32.62 18.25 7.74
C THR A 745 32.02 18.04 9.13
N ILE A 746 31.36 19.05 9.72
CA ILE A 746 30.57 18.88 10.96
C ILE A 746 29.48 17.81 10.75
N CYS A 747 28.69 17.93 9.69
CA CYS A 747 27.68 16.92 9.34
C CYS A 747 28.31 15.54 9.12
N GLU A 748 29.43 15.46 8.40
CA GLU A 748 30.11 14.20 8.14
C GLU A 748 30.61 13.54 9.44
N ASN A 749 31.24 14.31 10.33
CA ASN A 749 31.73 13.83 11.62
C ASN A 749 30.57 13.33 12.49
N TYR A 750 29.49 14.09 12.58
CA TYR A 750 28.28 13.67 13.29
C TYR A 750 27.70 12.38 12.72
N SER A 751 27.62 12.26 11.39
CA SER A 751 27.12 11.05 10.74
C SER A 751 27.99 9.82 11.01
N ASN A 752 29.32 9.99 11.00
CA ASN A 752 30.26 8.93 11.33
C ASN A 752 30.15 8.52 12.81
N MET A 753 29.99 9.49 13.72
CA MET A 753 29.81 9.27 15.16
C MET A 753 28.56 8.47 15.48
N TRP A 754 27.44 8.76 14.82
CA TRP A 754 26.15 8.11 15.08
C TRP A 754 25.75 7.05 14.06
N GLY A 755 26.68 6.59 13.22
CA GLY A 755 26.49 5.40 12.39
C GLY A 755 25.46 5.53 11.25
N PHE A 756 25.17 6.75 10.78
CA PHE A 756 24.36 7.00 9.58
C PHE A 756 25.19 7.69 8.48
N THR A 757 24.65 7.83 7.26
CA THR A 757 25.43 8.41 6.15
C THR A 757 24.62 9.37 5.28
N PHE A 758 25.28 10.43 4.83
CA PHE A 758 24.80 11.31 3.77
C PHE A 758 25.19 10.76 2.40
N SER A 759 24.28 10.82 1.42
CA SER A 759 24.54 10.37 0.05
C SER A 759 25.17 11.48 -0.79
N PRO A 760 26.43 11.36 -1.24
CA PRO A 760 27.06 12.40 -2.07
C PRO A 760 26.37 12.56 -3.44
N ALA A 761 25.87 11.45 -4.00
CA ALA A 761 25.19 11.43 -5.30
C ALA A 761 23.86 12.19 -5.29
N LYS A 762 23.10 12.06 -4.19
CA LYS A 762 21.80 12.72 -4.04
C LYS A 762 21.93 14.14 -3.48
N SER A 763 22.94 14.40 -2.66
CA SER A 763 23.24 15.74 -2.16
C SER A 763 23.61 16.66 -3.33
N LYS A 764 23.28 17.95 -3.20
CA LYS A 764 23.44 18.96 -4.26
C LYS A 764 24.12 20.21 -3.73
N LEU A 765 25.07 20.73 -4.50
CA LEU A 765 25.72 22.01 -4.26
C LEU A 765 25.23 23.04 -5.29
N LEU A 766 24.78 24.20 -4.81
CA LEU A 766 24.40 25.36 -5.64
C LEU A 766 25.25 26.57 -5.27
N GLN A 767 25.50 27.45 -6.24
CA GLN A 767 26.17 28.73 -6.03
C GLN A 767 25.31 29.86 -6.62
N PHE A 768 25.00 30.85 -5.80
CA PHE A 768 24.31 32.08 -6.24
C PHE A 768 25.24 33.29 -6.14
N GLY A 769 24.88 34.38 -6.82
CA GLY A 769 25.66 35.62 -6.90
C GLY A 769 26.71 35.59 -8.01
N LYS A 770 27.85 36.26 -7.81
CA LYS A 770 28.91 36.34 -8.83
C LYS A 770 29.45 34.95 -9.18
N ARG A 771 29.34 34.59 -10.46
CA ARG A 771 29.89 33.32 -11.01
C ARG A 771 31.41 33.37 -10.95
N ARG A 772 32.02 32.34 -10.36
CA ARG A 772 33.46 32.12 -10.43
C ARG A 772 33.79 31.28 -11.67
N THR A 773 35.00 31.43 -12.20
CA THR A 773 35.50 30.68 -13.36
C THR A 773 35.74 29.19 -13.04
N SER A 774 36.05 28.86 -11.78
CA SER A 774 36.24 27.49 -11.30
C SER A 774 35.00 26.93 -10.60
N THR A 775 34.74 25.64 -10.81
CA THR A 775 33.68 24.92 -10.09
C THR A 775 34.08 24.74 -8.63
N PRO A 776 33.17 25.04 -7.67
CA PRO A 776 33.44 24.80 -6.26
C PRO A 776 33.49 23.30 -5.97
N ASN A 777 34.58 22.84 -5.34
CA ASN A 777 34.76 21.44 -4.94
C ASN A 777 34.45 21.31 -3.44
N ILE A 778 33.31 20.69 -3.11
CA ILE A 778 32.90 20.35 -1.74
C ILE A 778 32.74 18.84 -1.66
N TYR A 779 33.20 18.23 -0.57
CA TYR A 779 33.32 16.79 -0.41
C TYR A 779 32.56 16.28 0.82
N ILE A 780 31.92 15.12 0.65
CA ILE A 780 31.47 14.20 1.71
C ILE A 780 31.98 12.82 1.33
N LYS A 781 33.22 12.48 1.70
CA LYS A 781 33.99 11.32 1.18
C LYS A 781 34.27 11.37 -0.33
N LYS A 782 33.29 11.77 -1.14
CA LYS A 782 33.26 11.97 -2.58
C LYS A 782 32.77 13.38 -2.89
N PRO A 783 33.09 13.95 -4.06
CA PRO A 783 32.62 15.27 -4.45
C PRO A 783 31.09 15.31 -4.53
N ILE A 784 30.49 16.39 -4.00
CA ILE A 784 29.06 16.68 -4.12
C ILE A 784 28.79 17.22 -5.52
N ASN A 785 27.66 16.81 -6.10
CA ASN A 785 27.24 17.26 -7.42
C ASN A 785 26.91 18.77 -7.43
N TYR A 786 27.72 19.55 -8.15
CA TYR A 786 27.44 20.95 -8.46
C TYR A 786 26.33 21.07 -9.51
N VAL A 787 25.27 21.81 -9.20
CA VAL A 787 24.10 21.98 -10.06
C VAL A 787 23.62 23.44 -10.09
N THR A 788 22.97 23.82 -11.18
CA THR A 788 22.35 25.16 -11.34
C THR A 788 20.92 25.21 -10.82
N SER A 789 20.29 24.05 -10.57
CA SER A 789 18.90 23.97 -10.14
C SER A 789 18.66 22.72 -9.30
N ALA A 790 17.98 22.85 -8.16
CA ALA A 790 17.68 21.72 -7.26
C ALA A 790 16.32 21.92 -6.56
N ARG A 791 15.78 20.84 -5.96
CA ARG A 791 14.56 20.94 -5.14
C ARG A 791 14.92 20.93 -3.67
N HIS A 792 14.45 21.93 -2.93
CA HIS A 792 14.48 21.99 -1.48
C HIS A 792 13.05 21.87 -0.94
N ILE A 793 12.75 20.77 -0.24
CA ILE A 793 11.44 20.47 0.35
C ILE A 793 10.25 20.64 -0.65
N GLY A 794 10.51 20.23 -1.90
CA GLY A 794 9.56 20.29 -3.01
C GLY A 794 9.52 21.61 -3.80
N ILE A 795 10.22 22.65 -3.34
CA ILE A 795 10.34 23.95 -4.02
C ILE A 795 11.60 23.98 -4.88
N GLN A 796 11.47 24.45 -6.12
CA GLN A 796 12.60 24.55 -7.05
C GLN A 796 13.43 25.80 -6.71
N LEU A 797 14.73 25.61 -6.47
CA LEU A 797 15.73 26.65 -6.34
C LEU A 797 16.53 26.71 -7.64
N ASP A 798 16.73 27.91 -8.19
CA ASP A 798 17.46 28.13 -9.44
C ASP A 798 18.46 29.27 -9.25
N THR A 799 19.73 29.03 -9.59
CA THR A 799 20.81 30.01 -9.39
C THR A 799 20.69 31.24 -10.29
N SER A 800 19.89 31.16 -11.37
CA SER A 800 19.55 32.31 -12.21
C SER A 800 18.47 33.20 -11.59
N LEU A 801 17.85 32.78 -10.48
CA LEU A 801 16.69 33.41 -9.84
C LEU A 801 15.47 33.57 -10.78
N LYS A 802 15.50 32.97 -11.97
CA LYS A 802 14.41 33.03 -12.93
C LYS A 802 13.22 32.20 -12.47
N THR A 803 12.04 32.73 -12.72
CA THR A 803 10.77 32.21 -12.20
C THR A 803 9.97 31.45 -13.26
N MET A 804 10.39 31.49 -14.52
CA MET A 804 9.63 30.94 -15.65
C MET A 804 9.44 29.42 -15.58
N ASP A 805 10.47 28.66 -15.19
CA ASP A 805 10.41 27.19 -15.19
C ASP A 805 9.44 26.64 -14.14
N ARG A 806 9.35 27.28 -12.96
CA ARG A 806 8.35 26.93 -11.95
C ARG A 806 6.93 27.21 -12.47
N THR A 807 6.72 28.33 -13.18
CA THR A 807 5.44 28.71 -13.76
C THR A 807 4.99 27.71 -14.85
N LEU A 808 5.91 27.31 -15.72
CA LEU A 808 5.68 26.27 -16.74
C LEU A 808 5.33 24.92 -16.10
N LYS A 809 6.07 24.52 -15.06
CA LYS A 809 5.82 23.27 -14.33
C LYS A 809 4.45 23.29 -13.64
N ALA A 810 4.05 24.41 -13.05
CA ALA A 810 2.73 24.59 -12.47
C ALA A 810 1.63 24.42 -13.54
N CYS A 811 1.76 25.07 -14.70
CA CYS A 811 0.82 24.92 -15.82
C CYS A 811 0.70 23.45 -16.29
N ARG A 812 1.83 22.76 -16.48
CA ARG A 812 1.86 21.34 -16.89
C ARG A 812 1.20 20.44 -15.84
N THR A 813 1.48 20.69 -14.56
CA THR A 813 0.92 19.93 -13.44
C THR A 813 -0.59 20.16 -13.34
N LEU A 814 -1.05 21.41 -13.50
CA LEU A 814 -2.46 21.75 -13.44
C LEU A 814 -3.24 21.07 -14.57
N ARG A 815 -2.70 21.05 -15.80
CA ARG A 815 -3.30 20.31 -16.93
C ARG A 815 -3.34 18.80 -16.69
N SER A 816 -2.21 18.19 -16.34
CA SER A 816 -2.12 16.72 -16.20
C SER A 816 -2.95 16.18 -15.03
N THR A 817 -3.03 16.91 -13.92
CA THR A 817 -3.87 16.56 -12.77
C THR A 817 -5.35 16.73 -13.11
N THR A 818 -5.73 17.80 -13.81
CA THR A 818 -7.10 17.99 -14.29
C THR A 818 -7.52 16.87 -15.24
N THR A 819 -6.70 16.50 -16.23
CA THR A 819 -6.94 15.34 -17.10
C THR A 819 -7.10 14.05 -16.30
N SER A 820 -6.33 13.89 -15.21
CA SER A 820 -6.44 12.71 -14.35
C SER A 820 -7.74 12.67 -13.56
N VAL A 821 -8.23 13.81 -13.06
CA VAL A 821 -9.53 13.93 -12.39
C VAL A 821 -10.67 13.65 -13.37
N ILE A 822 -10.57 14.14 -14.61
CA ILE A 822 -11.55 13.87 -15.66
C ILE A 822 -11.66 12.38 -15.97
N ARG A 823 -10.52 11.67 -16.03
CA ARG A 823 -10.50 10.20 -16.22
C ARG A 823 -11.17 9.42 -15.09
N LEU A 824 -11.47 10.06 -13.95
CA LEU A 824 -12.27 9.48 -12.87
C LEU A 824 -13.78 9.73 -13.07
N GLY A 825 -14.22 10.24 -14.22
CA GLY A 825 -15.62 10.53 -14.53
C GLY A 825 -16.09 11.90 -14.04
N ILE A 826 -15.18 12.80 -13.66
CA ILE A 826 -15.49 14.18 -13.27
C ILE A 826 -15.37 15.06 -14.50
N HIS A 827 -16.42 15.06 -15.32
CA HIS A 827 -16.51 15.78 -16.58
C HIS A 827 -17.87 16.50 -16.69
N PRO A 828 -17.96 17.69 -17.32
CA PRO A 828 -19.21 18.47 -17.47
C PRO A 828 -20.41 17.70 -17.98
N ALA A 829 -20.18 16.67 -18.81
CA ALA A 829 -21.25 15.86 -19.38
C ALA A 829 -22.00 15.01 -18.33
N ILE A 830 -21.42 14.81 -17.15
CA ILE A 830 -21.95 13.90 -16.12
C ILE A 830 -22.13 14.62 -14.78
N VAL A 831 -21.22 15.54 -14.43
CA VAL A 831 -21.20 16.24 -13.14
C VAL A 831 -21.34 17.73 -13.37
N ASN A 832 -22.17 18.39 -12.53
CA ASN A 832 -22.38 19.83 -12.54
C ASN A 832 -21.03 20.59 -12.58
N PRO A 833 -20.87 21.57 -13.50
CA PRO A 833 -19.64 22.35 -13.62
C PRO A 833 -19.15 23.00 -12.32
N ILE A 834 -20.06 23.44 -11.43
CA ILE A 834 -19.73 24.03 -10.13
C ILE A 834 -19.07 22.99 -9.21
N VAL A 835 -19.59 21.76 -9.20
CA VAL A 835 -19.04 20.65 -8.40
C VAL A 835 -17.70 20.19 -8.98
N CYS A 836 -17.59 20.08 -10.30
CA CYS A 836 -16.32 19.84 -10.99
C CYS A 836 -15.27 20.90 -10.61
N ALA A 837 -15.67 22.17 -10.63
CA ALA A 837 -14.84 23.29 -10.24
C ALA A 837 -14.38 23.16 -8.77
N LYS A 838 -15.28 22.89 -7.82
CA LYS A 838 -14.91 22.65 -6.41
C LYS A 838 -13.86 21.54 -6.27
N ILE A 839 -14.06 20.38 -6.93
CA ILE A 839 -13.13 19.25 -6.86
C ILE A 839 -11.75 19.60 -7.46
N ILE A 840 -11.73 20.21 -8.66
CA ILE A 840 -10.49 20.59 -9.34
C ILE A 840 -9.74 21.65 -8.53
N ARG A 841 -10.44 22.64 -7.96
CA ARG A 841 -9.84 23.65 -7.07
C ARG A 841 -9.26 23.02 -5.81
N GLN A 842 -9.87 21.98 -5.25
CA GLN A 842 -9.36 21.31 -4.04
C GLN A 842 -8.22 20.30 -4.31
N LEU A 843 -8.14 19.69 -5.51
CA LEU A 843 -7.11 18.69 -5.83
C LEU A 843 -5.96 19.23 -6.68
N CYS A 844 -6.28 19.93 -7.77
CA CYS A 844 -5.31 20.27 -8.80
C CYS A 844 -4.50 21.50 -8.41
N TYR A 845 -5.15 22.55 -7.87
CA TYR A 845 -4.50 23.81 -7.52
C TYR A 845 -3.48 23.66 -6.39
N PRO A 846 -3.78 22.99 -5.26
CA PRO A 846 -2.79 22.80 -4.19
C PRO A 846 -1.53 22.07 -4.66
N LYS A 847 -1.70 21.10 -5.58
CA LYS A 847 -0.58 20.34 -6.15
C LYS A 847 0.23 21.15 -7.17
N ALA A 848 -0.44 21.89 -8.05
CA ALA A 848 0.22 22.68 -9.08
C ALA A 848 0.92 23.93 -8.52
N LEU A 849 0.33 24.55 -7.48
CA LEU A 849 0.77 25.79 -6.86
C LEU A 849 1.42 25.55 -5.49
N TYR A 850 1.96 24.36 -5.25
CA TYR A 850 2.73 24.10 -4.03
C TYR A 850 3.96 25.00 -3.99
N GLY A 851 4.13 25.75 -2.89
CA GLY A 851 5.22 26.70 -2.71
C GLY A 851 5.04 28.05 -3.40
N CYS A 852 3.87 28.34 -3.99
CA CYS A 852 3.57 29.64 -4.60
C CYS A 852 3.62 30.81 -3.60
N GLU A 853 3.50 30.51 -2.30
CA GLU A 853 3.67 31.47 -1.22
C GLU A 853 5.05 32.12 -1.23
N LEU A 854 6.08 31.41 -1.69
CA LEU A 854 7.46 31.92 -1.75
C LEU A 854 7.86 32.36 -3.16
N TRP A 855 6.91 32.44 -4.08
CA TRP A 855 7.22 32.92 -5.42
C TRP A 855 7.47 34.42 -5.38
N GLY A 856 8.66 34.88 -5.76
CA GLY A 856 8.88 36.31 -6.03
C GLY A 856 7.89 36.88 -7.05
N LYS A 857 7.86 38.22 -7.19
CA LYS A 857 6.96 38.95 -8.10
C LYS A 857 6.92 38.31 -9.49
N LEU A 858 5.73 37.92 -9.92
CA LEU A 858 5.53 37.30 -11.22
C LEU A 858 5.53 38.36 -12.31
N THR A 859 6.20 38.08 -13.41
CA THR A 859 6.15 38.95 -14.60
C THR A 859 4.78 38.86 -15.28
N CYS A 860 4.40 39.89 -16.05
CA CYS A 860 3.14 39.88 -16.80
C CYS A 860 3.00 38.65 -17.72
N THR A 861 4.10 38.20 -18.32
CA THR A 861 4.12 37.01 -19.18
C THR A 861 3.78 35.73 -18.41
N GLU A 862 4.34 35.56 -17.21
CA GLU A 862 4.07 34.42 -16.35
C GLU A 862 2.62 34.39 -15.84
N ILE A 863 2.11 35.54 -15.41
CA ILE A 863 0.70 35.69 -14.99
C ILE A 863 -0.21 35.30 -16.16
N LEU A 864 0.02 35.86 -17.36
CA LEU A 864 -0.76 35.53 -18.54
C LEU A 864 -0.72 34.03 -18.89
N MET A 865 0.40 33.34 -18.67
CA MET A 865 0.50 31.90 -18.93
C MET A 865 -0.32 31.06 -17.94
N LEU A 866 -0.26 31.42 -16.66
CA LEU A 866 -1.08 30.81 -15.62
C LEU A 866 -2.56 31.06 -15.92
N GLU A 867 -2.92 32.30 -16.26
CA GLU A 867 -4.28 32.71 -16.61
C GLU A 867 -4.80 31.96 -17.84
N ARG A 868 -4.01 31.85 -18.91
CA ARG A 868 -4.40 31.04 -20.09
C ARG A 868 -4.71 29.60 -19.71
N THR A 869 -3.95 29.01 -18.79
CA THR A 869 -4.17 27.65 -18.32
C THR A 869 -5.40 27.55 -17.41
N HIS A 870 -5.58 28.53 -16.53
CA HIS A 870 -6.78 28.69 -15.69
C HIS A 870 -8.04 28.80 -16.54
N HIS A 871 -8.06 29.69 -17.53
CA HIS A 871 -9.15 29.89 -18.48
C HIS A 871 -9.44 28.65 -19.33
N TYR A 872 -8.40 27.96 -19.79
CA TYR A 872 -8.57 26.69 -20.50
C TYR A 872 -9.36 25.68 -19.64
N ILE A 873 -9.01 25.58 -18.36
CA ILE A 873 -9.70 24.69 -17.42
C ILE A 873 -11.13 25.16 -17.16
N CYS A 874 -11.37 26.47 -16.98
CA CYS A 874 -12.72 27.01 -16.78
C CYS A 874 -13.65 26.67 -17.94
N LYS A 875 -13.20 26.89 -19.18
CA LYS A 875 -13.96 26.56 -20.40
C LYS A 875 -14.19 25.06 -20.50
N PHE A 876 -13.14 24.28 -20.22
CA PHE A 876 -13.22 22.82 -20.27
C PHE A 876 -14.24 22.27 -19.28
N ILE A 877 -14.23 22.72 -18.02
CA ILE A 877 -15.14 22.25 -16.95
C ILE A 877 -16.61 22.55 -17.28
N GLN A 878 -16.87 23.59 -18.07
CA GLN A 878 -18.22 23.99 -18.49
C GLN A 878 -18.62 23.39 -19.84
N GLY A 879 -17.74 22.64 -20.52
CA GLY A 879 -18.00 22.11 -21.86
C GLY A 879 -18.06 23.19 -22.94
N LEU A 880 -17.48 24.38 -22.69
CA LEU A 880 -17.56 25.54 -23.58
C LEU A 880 -16.45 25.53 -24.64
N PRO A 881 -16.71 26.04 -25.86
CA PRO A 881 -15.69 26.18 -26.91
C PRO A 881 -14.49 27.03 -26.47
N ARG A 882 -13.30 26.76 -27.04
CA ARG A 882 -12.06 27.49 -26.71
C ARG A 882 -12.14 29.00 -26.95
N ARG A 883 -12.94 29.43 -27.93
CA ARG A 883 -13.13 30.83 -28.34
C ARG A 883 -14.06 31.62 -27.41
N THR A 884 -14.77 30.96 -26.50
CA THR A 884 -15.67 31.63 -25.55
C THR A 884 -14.91 32.64 -24.71
N ARG A 885 -15.51 33.81 -24.44
CA ARG A 885 -14.95 34.86 -23.58
C ARG A 885 -14.56 34.32 -22.19
N SER A 886 -13.31 34.54 -21.78
CA SER A 886 -12.74 33.88 -20.58
C SER A 886 -13.25 34.48 -19.27
N ASP A 887 -13.42 35.79 -19.23
CA ASP A 887 -13.97 36.58 -18.11
C ASP A 887 -15.34 36.04 -17.66
N MET A 888 -16.26 35.84 -18.62
CA MET A 888 -17.58 35.28 -18.32
C MET A 888 -17.48 33.85 -17.78
N CYS A 889 -16.64 33.01 -18.38
CA CYS A 889 -16.45 31.62 -17.95
C CYS A 889 -15.93 31.51 -16.51
N VAL A 890 -15.06 32.42 -16.08
CA VAL A 890 -14.50 32.44 -14.73
C VAL A 890 -15.57 32.88 -13.72
N SER A 891 -16.31 33.94 -14.06
CA SER A 891 -17.38 34.49 -13.22
C SER A 891 -18.52 33.49 -12.98
N LEU A 892 -18.96 32.76 -14.01
CA LEU A 892 -19.99 31.71 -13.89
C LEU A 892 -19.65 30.60 -12.89
N LEU A 893 -18.36 30.34 -12.65
CA LEU A 893 -17.89 29.35 -11.67
C LEU A 893 -17.70 29.94 -10.26
N GLY A 894 -17.92 31.24 -10.08
CA GLY A 894 -17.55 31.97 -8.85
C GLY A 894 -16.04 31.92 -8.58
N TRP A 895 -15.22 31.81 -9.63
CA TRP A 895 -13.77 31.80 -9.51
C TRP A 895 -13.22 33.22 -9.65
N LEU A 896 -12.05 33.42 -9.06
CA LEU A 896 -11.24 34.62 -9.27
C LEU A 896 -10.05 34.26 -10.16
N SER A 897 -9.34 35.29 -10.62
CA SER A 897 -8.06 35.15 -11.32
C SER A 897 -7.09 34.24 -10.56
N ILE A 898 -6.23 33.51 -11.29
CA ILE A 898 -5.25 32.64 -10.64
C ILE A 898 -4.19 33.45 -9.89
N GLU A 899 -3.93 34.68 -10.34
CA GLU A 899 -3.10 35.65 -9.62
C GLU A 899 -3.67 35.91 -8.22
N SER A 900 -4.97 36.20 -8.12
CA SER A 900 -5.65 36.42 -6.84
C SER A 900 -5.56 35.23 -5.90
N PHE A 901 -5.64 34.01 -6.43
CA PHE A 901 -5.43 32.81 -5.62
C PHE A 901 -3.99 32.69 -5.09
N ILE A 902 -2.98 33.06 -5.88
CA ILE A 902 -1.58 33.09 -5.45
C ILE A 902 -1.39 34.17 -4.38
N CYS A 903 -1.93 35.37 -4.59
CA CYS A 903 -1.92 36.46 -3.60
C CYS A 903 -2.60 36.05 -2.29
N GLU A 904 -3.76 35.39 -2.33
CA GLU A 904 -4.44 34.86 -1.15
C GLU A 904 -3.50 33.94 -0.36
N ARG A 905 -2.84 32.98 -1.03
CA ARG A 905 -1.92 32.05 -0.36
C ARG A 905 -0.70 32.75 0.23
N LYS A 906 -0.12 33.74 -0.46
CA LYS A 906 0.99 34.57 0.04
C LYS A 906 0.59 35.31 1.32
N LEU A 907 -0.56 36.00 1.33
CA LEU A 907 -1.08 36.70 2.50
C LEU A 907 -1.41 35.75 3.66
N LEU A 908 -1.94 34.55 3.38
CA LEU A 908 -2.19 33.54 4.41
C LEU A 908 -0.90 32.95 5.00
N PHE A 909 0.18 32.87 4.23
CA PHE A 909 1.50 32.52 4.75
C PHE A 909 2.10 33.67 5.57
N PHE A 910 2.08 34.90 5.05
CA PHE A 910 2.50 36.10 5.78
C PHE A 910 1.84 36.19 7.16
N GLY A 911 0.51 36.14 7.24
CA GLY A 911 -0.16 36.22 8.53
C GLY A 911 0.13 35.04 9.45
N ARG A 912 0.43 33.84 8.92
CA ARG A 912 0.90 32.72 9.76
C ARG A 912 2.27 33.02 10.34
N THR A 913 3.19 33.56 9.53
CA THR A 913 4.54 33.94 9.98
C THR A 913 4.49 35.06 11.01
N CYS A 914 3.63 36.08 10.87
CA CYS A 914 3.44 37.15 11.88
C CYS A 914 2.95 36.64 13.24
N ARG A 915 2.36 35.44 13.31
CA ARG A 915 1.87 34.83 14.56
C ARG A 915 2.86 33.85 15.20
N LEU A 916 4.05 33.71 14.64
CA LEU A 916 5.10 32.89 15.22
C LEU A 916 5.71 33.60 16.44
N PRO A 917 6.22 32.85 17.43
CA PRO A 917 6.93 33.43 18.57
C PRO A 917 8.25 34.07 18.11
N TYR A 918 8.77 35.04 18.88
CA TYR A 918 10.05 35.70 18.58
C TYR A 918 11.24 34.75 18.52
N SER A 919 11.18 33.61 19.23
CA SER A 919 12.20 32.56 19.17
C SER A 919 12.32 31.90 17.79
N ALA A 920 11.30 31.99 16.94
CA ALA A 920 11.33 31.39 15.61
C ALA A 920 12.22 32.19 14.65
N VAL A 921 13.19 31.51 14.03
CA VAL A 921 14.10 32.11 13.02
C VAL A 921 13.32 32.79 11.89
N SER A 922 12.25 32.14 11.39
CA SER A 922 11.41 32.71 10.33
C SER A 922 10.72 34.02 10.71
N PHE A 923 10.31 34.17 11.98
CA PHE A 923 9.70 35.41 12.45
C PHE A 923 10.73 36.55 12.45
N ARG A 924 11.91 36.29 13.01
CA ARG A 924 12.99 37.29 13.09
C ARG A 924 13.47 37.74 11.71
N ILE A 925 13.59 36.81 10.76
CA ILE A 925 13.92 37.14 9.36
C ILE A 925 12.83 38.04 8.75
N LEU A 926 11.55 37.64 8.87
CA LEU A 926 10.44 38.43 8.31
C LEU A 926 10.39 39.83 8.91
N LEU A 927 10.46 39.95 10.24
CA LEU A 927 10.38 41.24 10.93
C LEU A 927 11.48 42.20 10.45
N ARG A 928 12.72 41.72 10.36
CA ARG A 928 13.85 42.52 9.86
C ARG A 928 13.68 42.92 8.41
N ARG A 929 13.21 42.01 7.54
CA ARG A 929 12.89 42.33 6.14
C ARG A 929 11.84 43.42 6.01
N LEU A 930 10.80 43.39 6.85
CA LEU A 930 9.75 44.42 6.85
C LEU A 930 10.27 45.78 7.35
N ILE A 931 11.13 45.77 8.37
CA ILE A 931 11.80 46.99 8.87
C ILE A 931 12.73 47.56 7.79
N ASP A 932 13.55 46.73 7.17
CA ASP A 932 14.46 47.14 6.08
C ASP A 932 13.68 47.78 4.92
N ALA A 933 12.55 47.17 4.52
CA ALA A 933 11.69 47.70 3.47
C ALA A 933 11.00 49.03 3.84
N ARG A 934 10.75 49.29 5.13
CA ARG A 934 10.10 50.52 5.61
C ARG A 934 11.08 51.68 5.75
N TYR A 935 12.30 51.42 6.22
CA TYR A 935 13.22 52.50 6.65
C TYR A 935 14.44 52.70 5.74
N ASN A 936 14.98 51.65 5.12
CA ASN A 936 16.35 51.74 4.66
C ASN A 936 16.54 52.15 3.19
N GLN A 937 15.51 52.26 2.34
CA GLN A 937 15.63 52.59 0.90
C GLN A 937 16.76 51.85 0.13
N TYR A 938 17.37 50.80 0.70
CA TYR A 938 18.23 49.89 -0.03
C TYR A 938 17.40 49.32 -1.18
N ASP A 939 18.06 48.90 -2.26
CA ASP A 939 17.45 48.41 -3.50
C ASP A 939 16.65 47.11 -3.26
N THR A 940 15.61 47.16 -2.44
CA THR A 940 14.69 46.10 -2.04
C THR A 940 13.68 45.89 -3.17
N ARG A 941 14.15 45.83 -4.42
CA ARG A 941 13.30 45.51 -5.58
C ARG A 941 12.90 44.03 -5.62
N SER A 942 13.46 43.21 -4.73
CA SER A 942 13.26 41.76 -4.64
C SER A 942 13.00 41.27 -3.22
N GLY A 943 12.42 40.08 -3.09
CA GLY A 943 12.20 39.39 -1.82
C GLY A 943 10.73 39.30 -1.40
N PHE A 944 10.46 38.46 -0.39
CA PHE A 944 9.10 38.17 0.06
C PHE A 944 8.41 39.39 0.67
N ALA A 945 9.12 40.20 1.47
CA ALA A 945 8.53 41.36 2.14
C ALA A 945 8.00 42.41 1.15
N CYS A 946 8.76 42.73 0.11
CA CYS A 946 8.38 43.74 -0.88
C CYS A 946 7.17 43.31 -1.70
N ASP A 947 7.16 42.05 -2.15
CA ASP A 947 6.02 41.46 -2.84
C ASP A 947 4.76 41.44 -1.94
N ILE A 948 4.90 41.16 -0.65
CA ILE A 948 3.78 41.25 0.30
C ILE A 948 3.29 42.69 0.50
N ILE A 949 4.18 43.68 0.62
CA ILE A 949 3.79 45.10 0.78
C ILE A 949 3.00 45.58 -0.45
N GLU A 950 3.44 45.23 -1.66
CA GLU A 950 2.71 45.52 -2.89
C GLU A 950 1.32 44.85 -2.90
N ILE A 951 1.24 43.57 -2.52
CA ILE A 951 -0.03 42.82 -2.45
C ILE A 951 -0.97 43.42 -1.39
N LEU A 952 -0.45 43.80 -0.21
CA LEU A 952 -1.25 44.44 0.84
C LEU A 952 -1.81 45.77 0.35
N THR A 953 -1.01 46.56 -0.35
CA THR A 953 -1.43 47.83 -0.94
C THR A 953 -2.50 47.62 -2.02
N LYS A 954 -2.28 46.64 -2.92
CA LYS A 954 -3.24 46.26 -3.98
C LYS A 954 -4.63 45.93 -3.44
N TYR A 955 -4.71 45.32 -2.25
CA TYR A 955 -5.97 44.88 -1.63
C TYR A 955 -6.42 45.73 -0.43
N GLY A 956 -5.83 46.91 -0.22
CA GLY A 956 -6.24 47.81 0.87
C GLY A 956 -6.00 47.27 2.29
N LEU A 957 -4.98 46.43 2.47
CA LEU A 957 -4.68 45.72 3.71
C LEU A 957 -3.46 46.29 4.47
N SER A 958 -2.85 47.39 3.99
CA SER A 958 -1.63 47.96 4.58
C SER A 958 -1.78 48.34 6.06
N LYS A 959 -2.97 48.75 6.50
CA LYS A 959 -3.27 49.08 7.92
C LYS A 959 -2.91 47.96 8.91
N TYR A 960 -3.03 46.69 8.49
CA TYR A 960 -2.71 45.55 9.36
C TYR A 960 -1.20 45.33 9.49
N LEU A 961 -0.43 45.71 8.47
CA LEU A 961 1.02 45.73 8.56
C LEU A 961 1.48 46.87 9.48
N ASP A 962 0.87 48.06 9.35
CA ASP A 962 1.20 49.20 10.21
C ASP A 962 0.90 48.91 11.68
N GLN A 963 -0.29 48.37 11.98
CA GLN A 963 -0.65 47.94 13.32
C GLN A 963 0.31 46.88 13.88
N PHE A 964 0.73 45.93 13.04
CA PHE A 964 1.68 44.90 13.45
C PHE A 964 3.07 45.46 13.76
N LEU A 965 3.56 46.39 12.93
CA LEU A 965 4.88 46.99 13.13
C LEU A 965 4.90 48.00 14.29
N ASN A 966 3.78 48.68 14.57
CA ASN A 966 3.70 49.68 15.63
C ASN A 966 3.37 49.05 16.99
N ASP A 967 2.38 48.16 17.05
CA ASP A 967 1.81 47.65 18.31
C ASP A 967 2.14 46.16 18.57
N GLY A 968 2.79 45.48 17.62
CA GLY A 968 3.05 44.03 17.67
C GLY A 968 1.79 43.16 17.53
N GLN A 969 0.61 43.77 17.31
CA GLN A 969 -0.66 43.05 17.23
C GLN A 969 -0.97 42.60 15.80
N PHE A 970 -1.37 41.35 15.63
CA PHE A 970 -1.82 40.81 14.34
C PHE A 970 -3.15 40.06 14.50
N PRO A 971 -4.07 40.11 13.51
CA PRO A 971 -5.35 39.42 13.61
C PRO A 971 -5.22 37.92 13.84
N SER A 972 -6.21 37.32 14.50
CA SER A 972 -6.28 35.87 14.68
C SER A 972 -6.36 35.13 13.33
N SER A 973 -6.05 33.82 13.31
CA SER A 973 -6.04 33.02 12.07
C SER A 973 -7.41 33.04 11.36
N ALA A 974 -8.51 33.00 12.11
CA ALA A 974 -9.86 33.04 11.55
C ALA A 974 -10.21 34.41 10.96
N ILE A 975 -9.92 35.49 11.70
CA ILE A 975 -10.18 36.86 11.27
C ILE A 975 -9.34 37.20 10.03
N TRP A 976 -8.04 36.90 10.05
CA TRP A 976 -7.15 37.17 8.91
C TRP A 976 -7.61 36.46 7.64
N LYS A 977 -8.03 35.20 7.74
CA LYS A 977 -8.58 34.45 6.59
C LYS A 977 -9.84 35.11 6.02
N SER A 978 -10.73 35.59 6.88
CA SER A 978 -11.95 36.27 6.46
C SER A 978 -11.64 37.61 5.78
N VAL A 979 -10.79 38.44 6.39
CA VAL A 979 -10.37 39.74 5.87
C VAL A 979 -9.69 39.62 4.51
N VAL A 980 -8.71 38.72 4.38
CA VAL A 980 -7.98 38.50 3.11
C VAL A 980 -8.94 38.09 2.00
N LYS A 981 -9.83 37.12 2.25
CA LYS A 981 -10.79 36.65 1.25
C LYS A 981 -11.76 37.74 0.83
N THR A 982 -12.28 38.50 1.78
CA THR A 982 -13.24 39.57 1.52
C THR A 982 -12.60 40.69 0.69
N SER A 983 -11.39 41.10 1.06
CA SER A 983 -10.69 42.22 0.40
C SER A 983 -10.26 41.86 -1.03
N ILE A 984 -9.74 40.64 -1.25
CA ILE A 984 -9.43 40.16 -2.59
C ILE A 984 -10.69 40.09 -3.46
N TYR A 985 -11.79 39.55 -2.92
CA TYR A 985 -13.05 39.45 -3.65
C TYR A 985 -13.59 40.83 -4.05
N GLN A 986 -13.60 41.80 -3.13
CA GLN A 986 -14.08 43.15 -3.41
C GLN A 986 -13.29 43.83 -4.54
N VAL A 987 -11.95 43.75 -4.52
CA VAL A 987 -11.12 44.38 -5.55
C VAL A 987 -11.25 43.71 -6.91
N GLU A 988 -11.42 42.38 -6.95
CA GLU A 988 -11.47 41.63 -8.21
C GLU A 988 -12.86 41.60 -8.84
N VAL A 989 -13.94 41.78 -8.08
CA VAL A 989 -15.31 41.89 -8.64
C VAL A 989 -15.59 43.27 -9.20
N VAL A 990 -14.88 44.30 -8.70
CA VAL A 990 -14.98 45.68 -9.20
C VAL A 990 -14.20 45.88 -10.51
N LYS A 991 -13.25 45.00 -10.83
CA LYS A 991 -12.51 44.97 -12.10
C LYS A 991 -13.22 44.12 -13.14
#